data_AF-A0ABD6HCZ5-F1
#
_entry.id   AF-A0ABD6HCZ5-F1
#
_cell.length_a   1.000
_cell.length_b   1.000
_cell.length_c   1.000
_cell.angle_alpha   90.00
_cell.angle_beta   90.00
_cell.angle_gamma   90.00
#
_symmetry.space_group_name_H-M   'P 1'
#
loop_
_entity.id
_entity.type
_entity.pdbx_description
1 polymer ?
#
loop_
_entity_poly.entity_id
_entity_poly.type
_entity_poly.pdbx_seq_one_letter_code
_entity_poly.pdbx_strand_id
1 'polypeptide(L)'
;MEMDRLEKDPGAAFADGYRSLPGAADEMLDRDGNIRPVWQTFVAAINGMDEEQLHERFARADRYLRDAGVFYRAYGSAGPTERAWPFSHIPVLIADAEWQVLARGLVQRAELLEQVVTDIYSDNRLVQEGFIPPALIAANGEFLRPLVGVKPAGGHYLHFCSFEIGRGPDGAWWVLADRTQAPSGAGFALENRVATARAFSDIYAETHVHRLASFFGAFRDALQGHKQSPDDRIAVLSPGPANETYFEHAYIARYLGIMLLEGEDLTVVNGKVMVRTVAGLKPIGVLWRRLDAAFADPLELNQLSHIGTPGVVQALRNQAVTFVNALGSGILETRALMAFLPTICRHLLGEDLLLPSIATWWCGQKQERDHVAHNIEKMVIGPAYSRQPFFDDNRQSVLGATLRETAQHSIASWLETDGAKLVGQEAVTLSTTPAMVDGRLQPRPMSLRVFAARTKDGWQIMPGGFGRIGSGSDVAAMAMQAGGSAADVWIVSEKPVERITLLPAEEQFTRNMPGSLPSRAADNLFWLGRYIERAEGALRILRAWNARFAETADPKQPLLAFVSEYLEALDINTDQGVPESLLGNINSAVYSASNIRDRFSPDGWLALNDLAKTARRFHEKIKPGDDASHAMTILLRKLAGFAGLVHENMYRFTGWRFLAIGRYLERGMHMTRLLGHMAGQDAPDGALDMLLEIGDNVMTHRRRYNVNTAHLTVTDLLALDPLNPRSILFQLNEIHNEVEQLPNAKVNGQMSRFLRETVRLHSSVAVMTPEMMTPDIYNHLEKELELLSDLLAQTYLG
;
A
#
# COMPACT_ATOMS: atom_id res chain seq x y z
N MET A 1 -6.35 69.55 13.08
CA MET A 1 -6.34 68.73 14.31
C MET A 1 -7.37 67.61 14.11
N GLU A 2 -7.18 66.73 13.12
CA GLU A 2 -6.06 65.80 12.91
C GLU A 2 -6.05 64.66 13.94
N MET A 3 -5.95 63.45 13.39
CA MET A 3 -5.50 62.17 13.95
C MET A 3 -6.52 61.13 14.43
N ASP A 4 -6.47 60.02 13.68
CA ASP A 4 -6.60 58.61 14.07
C ASP A 4 -7.94 58.06 14.56
N ARG A 5 -8.75 57.63 13.59
CA ARG A 5 -9.36 56.30 13.63
C ARG A 5 -9.04 55.57 12.33
N LEU A 6 -7.91 54.87 12.33
CA LEU A 6 -7.71 53.70 11.47
C LEU A 6 -8.83 52.71 11.78
N GLU A 7 -9.87 52.69 10.94
CA GLU A 7 -10.71 51.51 10.77
C GLU A 7 -9.78 50.39 10.28
N LYS A 8 -9.33 49.56 11.21
CA LYS A 8 -8.82 48.23 10.85
C LYS A 8 -10.01 47.42 10.38
N ASP A 9 -10.04 47.20 9.07
CA ASP A 9 -10.92 46.24 8.40
C ASP A 9 -10.77 44.85 9.07
N PRO A 10 -11.84 44.22 9.60
CA PRO A 10 -11.75 42.97 10.35
C PRO A 10 -11.51 41.70 9.52
N GLY A 11 -11.18 41.80 8.24
CA GLY A 11 -10.77 40.65 7.41
C GLY A 11 -9.44 40.93 6.74
N ALA A 12 -8.32 40.50 7.32
CA ALA A 12 -7.09 40.39 6.56
C ALA A 12 -7.37 39.44 5.39
N ALA A 13 -7.40 39.94 4.15
CA ALA A 13 -7.70 39.08 3.02
C ALA A 13 -6.70 37.91 3.02
N PHE A 14 -7.17 36.69 2.79
CA PHE A 14 -6.36 35.48 2.89
C PHE A 14 -5.16 35.49 1.92
N ALA A 15 -5.29 36.20 0.80
CA ALA A 15 -4.22 36.46 -0.16
C ALA A 15 -3.37 37.71 0.17
N ASP A 16 -3.72 38.47 1.21
CA ASP A 16 -3.06 39.73 1.55
C ASP A 16 -1.65 39.45 2.08
N GLY A 17 -0.67 40.09 1.46
CA GLY A 17 0.75 39.82 1.71
C GLY A 17 1.37 38.66 0.93
N TYR A 18 0.60 37.92 0.10
CA TYR A 18 1.19 36.97 -0.84
C TYR A 18 1.92 37.72 -1.97
N ARG A 19 3.16 37.31 -2.24
CA ARG A 19 4.04 37.90 -3.26
C ARG A 19 4.80 36.78 -3.96
N SER A 20 4.93 36.86 -5.29
CA SER A 20 5.77 35.95 -6.05
C SER A 20 7.25 36.13 -5.69
N LEU A 21 8.04 35.06 -5.83
CA LEU A 21 9.47 35.12 -5.58
C LEU A 21 10.22 35.70 -6.81
N PRO A 22 11.25 36.55 -6.59
CA PRO A 22 12.03 37.10 -7.70
C PRO A 22 12.67 36.00 -8.56
N GLY A 23 12.54 36.10 -9.88
CA GLY A 23 13.15 35.16 -10.82
C GLY A 23 12.43 33.81 -10.95
N ALA A 24 11.22 33.68 -10.40
CA ALA A 24 10.34 32.52 -10.58
C ALA A 24 8.97 32.96 -11.12
N ALA A 25 8.35 32.14 -11.95
CA ALA A 25 6.95 32.28 -12.29
C ALA A 25 6.08 31.85 -11.10
N ASP A 26 4.85 32.36 -11.01
CA ASP A 26 3.89 31.95 -9.97
C ASP A 26 2.62 31.35 -10.59
N GLU A 27 2.07 30.33 -9.92
CA GLU A 27 0.87 29.63 -10.35
C GLU A 27 -0.41 30.40 -10.03
N MET A 28 -0.44 31.24 -8.98
CA MET A 28 -1.59 32.05 -8.60
C MET A 28 -1.51 33.47 -9.19
N LEU A 29 -0.33 34.08 -9.18
CA LEU A 29 -0.10 35.43 -9.70
C LEU A 29 0.45 35.40 -11.13
N ASP A 30 0.04 36.36 -11.95
CA ASP A 30 0.66 36.63 -13.24
C ASP A 30 1.91 37.53 -13.10
N ARG A 31 2.54 37.87 -14.22
CA ARG A 31 3.77 38.69 -14.25
C ARG A 31 3.54 40.13 -13.76
N ASP A 32 2.31 40.62 -13.82
CA ASP A 32 1.91 41.95 -13.36
C ASP A 32 1.47 41.93 -11.88
N GLY A 33 1.45 40.75 -11.25
CA GLY A 33 1.06 40.55 -9.86
C GLY A 33 -0.45 40.40 -9.65
N ASN A 34 -1.24 40.26 -10.73
CA ASN A 34 -2.68 40.03 -10.62
C ASN A 34 -2.99 38.54 -10.42
N ILE A 35 -4.10 38.24 -9.74
CA ILE A 35 -4.58 36.87 -9.58
C ILE A 35 -5.05 36.35 -10.95
N ARG A 36 -4.46 35.23 -11.39
CA ARG A 36 -4.82 34.57 -12.64
C ARG A 36 -6.29 34.17 -12.64
N PRO A 37 -7.00 34.24 -13.80
CA PRO A 37 -8.44 33.97 -13.87
C PRO A 37 -8.87 32.65 -13.24
N VAL A 38 -8.10 31.56 -13.44
CA VAL A 38 -8.41 30.23 -12.89
C VAL A 38 -8.44 30.20 -11.35
N TRP A 39 -7.72 31.10 -10.69
CA TRP A 39 -7.65 31.18 -9.22
C TRP A 39 -8.69 32.12 -8.60
N GLN A 40 -9.33 33.00 -9.37
CA GLN A 40 -10.17 34.08 -8.83
C GLN A 40 -11.33 33.54 -7.99
N THR A 41 -12.07 32.53 -8.48
CA THR A 41 -13.19 31.93 -7.75
C THR A 41 -12.73 31.28 -6.44
N PHE A 42 -11.60 30.57 -6.47
CA PHE A 42 -11.05 29.88 -5.30
C PHE A 42 -10.57 30.89 -4.25
N VAL A 43 -9.83 31.93 -4.68
CA VAL A 43 -9.34 32.98 -3.78
C VAL A 43 -10.49 33.79 -3.19
N ALA A 44 -11.51 34.13 -3.99
CA ALA A 44 -12.70 34.83 -3.50
C ALA A 44 -13.45 34.01 -2.44
N ALA A 45 -13.61 32.70 -2.67
CA ALA A 45 -14.24 31.80 -1.72
C ALA A 45 -13.47 31.71 -0.40
N ILE A 46 -12.13 31.59 -0.44
CA ILE A 46 -11.35 31.52 0.80
C ILE A 46 -11.29 32.88 1.52
N ASN A 47 -11.17 34.00 0.79
CA ASN A 47 -11.21 35.34 1.39
C ASN A 47 -12.52 35.62 2.16
N GLY A 48 -13.60 34.91 1.84
CA GLY A 48 -14.87 34.98 2.57
C GLY A 48 -14.95 34.12 3.82
N MET A 49 -13.92 33.34 4.15
CA MET A 49 -13.88 32.46 5.31
C MET A 49 -13.07 33.06 6.46
N ASP A 50 -13.49 32.79 7.69
CA ASP A 50 -12.67 33.06 8.88
C ASP A 50 -11.64 31.93 9.12
N GLU A 51 -10.71 32.16 10.07
CA GLU A 51 -9.64 31.21 10.41
C GLU A 51 -10.19 29.88 10.96
N GLU A 52 -11.29 29.93 11.72
CA GLU A 52 -11.90 28.74 12.33
C GLU A 52 -12.51 27.83 11.26
N GLN A 53 -13.28 28.40 10.33
CA GLN A 53 -13.85 27.68 9.19
C GLN A 53 -12.79 27.01 8.33
N LEU A 54 -11.67 27.71 8.08
CA LEU A 54 -10.58 27.15 7.30
C LEU A 54 -9.89 26.00 8.05
N HIS A 55 -9.62 26.19 9.35
CA HIS A 55 -9.05 25.16 10.20
C HIS A 55 -9.93 23.90 10.25
N GLU A 56 -11.25 24.05 10.39
CA GLU A 56 -12.19 22.92 10.40
C GLU A 56 -12.15 22.12 9.09
N ARG A 57 -12.04 22.80 7.95
CA ARG A 57 -11.93 22.17 6.62
C ARG A 57 -10.62 21.41 6.47
N PHE A 58 -9.50 22.00 6.91
CA PHE A 58 -8.19 21.33 6.89
C PHE A 58 -8.18 20.11 7.80
N ALA A 59 -8.70 20.25 9.03
CA ALA A 59 -8.82 19.16 9.97
C ALA A 59 -9.72 18.02 9.43
N ARG A 60 -10.73 18.34 8.60
CA ARG A 60 -11.58 17.34 7.93
C ARG A 60 -10.80 16.54 6.87
N ALA A 61 -9.97 17.20 6.07
CA ALA A 61 -9.09 16.51 5.12
C ALA A 61 -8.07 15.62 5.85
N ASP A 62 -7.44 16.14 6.89
CA ASP A 62 -6.44 15.39 7.67
C ASP A 62 -7.06 14.17 8.36
N ARG A 63 -8.26 14.31 8.94
CA ARG A 63 -9.02 13.18 9.50
C ARG A 63 -9.30 12.14 8.43
N TYR A 64 -9.81 12.55 7.27
CA TYR A 64 -10.06 11.62 6.16
C TYR A 64 -8.82 10.82 5.76
N LEU A 65 -7.68 11.49 5.54
CA LEU A 65 -6.43 10.82 5.14
C LEU A 65 -5.93 9.84 6.22
N ARG A 66 -6.06 10.21 7.50
CA ARG A 66 -5.75 9.32 8.63
C ARG A 66 -6.68 8.11 8.70
N ASP A 67 -7.98 8.30 8.50
CA ASP A 67 -9.00 7.25 8.58
C ASP A 67 -8.93 6.29 7.36
N ALA A 68 -8.61 6.82 6.17
CA ALA A 68 -8.25 6.02 5.00
C ALA A 68 -6.91 5.29 5.19
N GLY A 69 -6.11 5.74 6.17
CA GLY A 69 -4.79 5.25 6.53
C GLY A 69 -3.75 5.50 5.44
N VAL A 70 -3.83 6.66 4.78
CA VAL A 70 -2.80 7.16 3.87
C VAL A 70 -1.58 7.50 4.71
N PHE A 71 -0.46 6.82 4.48
CA PHE A 71 0.80 7.08 5.19
C PHE A 71 1.99 7.04 4.25
N TYR A 72 3.06 7.67 4.68
CA TYR A 72 4.37 7.62 4.03
C TYR A 72 5.35 6.84 4.92
N ARG A 73 6.04 5.85 4.36
CA ARG A 73 7.12 5.12 5.05
C ARG A 73 8.45 5.77 4.72
N ALA A 74 9.07 6.39 5.72
CA ALA A 74 10.42 6.93 5.61
C ALA A 74 11.43 5.88 6.13
N TYR A 75 12.38 5.48 5.29
CA TYR A 75 13.52 4.64 5.70
C TYR A 75 14.64 5.55 6.22
N GLY A 76 14.72 5.69 7.55
CA GLY A 76 15.80 6.42 8.22
C GLY A 76 16.89 5.48 8.75
N SER A 77 17.97 6.07 9.29
CA SER A 77 19.07 5.34 9.96
C SER A 77 18.63 4.54 11.18
N ALA A 78 17.45 4.81 11.74
CA ALA A 78 16.83 4.08 12.86
C ALA A 78 15.77 3.05 12.42
N GLY A 79 15.67 2.75 11.11
CA GLY A 79 14.67 1.84 10.55
C GLY A 79 13.45 2.56 9.94
N PRO A 80 12.47 1.79 9.41
CA PRO A 80 11.28 2.35 8.77
C PRO A 80 10.35 2.99 9.81
N THR A 81 9.97 4.26 9.59
CA THR A 81 8.95 4.96 10.39
C THR A 81 7.77 5.34 9.52
N GLU A 82 6.56 4.96 9.94
CA GLU A 82 5.31 5.42 9.32
C GLU A 82 5.01 6.85 9.79
N ARG A 83 4.91 7.78 8.86
CA ARG A 83 4.56 9.18 9.11
C ARG A 83 3.23 9.53 8.47
N ALA A 84 2.56 10.54 9.04
CA ALA A 84 1.39 11.14 8.43
C ALA A 84 1.73 11.64 7.03
N TRP A 85 0.79 11.48 6.10
CA TRP A 85 0.94 11.97 4.74
C TRP A 85 1.12 13.49 4.74
N PRO A 86 2.23 14.04 4.19
CA PRO A 86 2.50 15.48 4.23
C PRO A 86 1.61 16.19 3.21
N PHE A 87 0.35 16.43 3.55
CA PHE A 87 -0.65 16.99 2.65
C PHE A 87 -0.61 18.53 2.63
N SER A 88 -0.60 19.13 1.45
CA SER A 88 -0.88 20.56 1.26
C SER A 88 -2.37 20.76 1.09
N HIS A 89 -2.99 21.50 2.00
CA HIS A 89 -4.42 21.76 1.95
C HIS A 89 -4.83 22.63 0.77
N ILE A 90 -3.93 23.49 0.26
CA ILE A 90 -4.21 24.31 -0.92
C ILE A 90 -3.87 23.50 -2.18
N PRO A 91 -4.85 23.26 -3.08
CA PRO A 91 -4.62 22.59 -4.36
C PRO A 91 -3.92 23.52 -5.36
N VAL A 92 -3.27 22.95 -6.37
CA VAL A 92 -2.74 23.69 -7.51
C VAL A 92 -3.81 23.76 -8.59
N LEU A 93 -4.20 24.96 -9.03
CA LEU A 93 -5.21 25.16 -10.08
C LEU A 93 -4.56 25.45 -11.43
N ILE A 94 -4.96 24.72 -12.47
CA ILE A 94 -4.51 24.88 -13.85
C ILE A 94 -5.74 25.00 -14.75
N ALA A 95 -5.72 25.95 -15.70
CA ALA A 95 -6.81 26.14 -16.63
C ALA A 95 -6.88 25.00 -17.65
N ASP A 96 -8.09 24.53 -18.00
CA ASP A 96 -8.29 23.45 -18.96
C ASP A 96 -7.65 23.76 -20.33
N ALA A 97 -7.78 24.99 -20.84
CA ALA A 97 -7.16 25.37 -22.11
C ALA A 97 -5.62 25.19 -22.12
N GLU A 98 -4.97 25.51 -21.01
CA GLU A 98 -3.53 25.27 -20.84
C GLU A 98 -3.23 23.77 -20.72
N TRP A 99 -4.06 23.05 -19.96
CA TRP A 99 -3.94 21.61 -19.80
C TRP A 99 -4.04 20.86 -21.13
N GLN A 100 -4.91 21.27 -22.05
CA GLN A 100 -5.02 20.64 -23.38
C GLN A 100 -3.74 20.79 -24.22
N VAL A 101 -2.99 21.89 -24.05
CA VAL A 101 -1.69 22.06 -24.72
C VAL A 101 -0.67 21.07 -24.14
N LEU A 102 -0.60 20.98 -22.81
CA LEU A 102 0.26 20.02 -22.11
C LEU A 102 -0.08 18.58 -22.49
N ALA A 103 -1.37 18.24 -22.47
CA ALA A 103 -1.83 16.90 -22.77
C ALA A 103 -1.40 16.45 -24.16
N ARG A 104 -1.51 17.31 -25.19
CA ARG A 104 -1.04 17.01 -26.55
C ARG A 104 0.47 16.74 -26.60
N GLY A 105 1.28 17.56 -25.93
CA GLY A 105 2.73 17.36 -25.87
C GLY A 105 3.13 16.06 -25.15
N LEU A 106 2.43 15.73 -24.06
CA LEU A 106 2.66 14.49 -23.32
C LEU A 106 2.20 13.24 -24.10
N VAL A 107 1.13 13.34 -24.90
CA VAL A 107 0.70 12.27 -25.81
C VAL A 107 1.77 12.00 -26.87
N GLN A 108 2.28 13.04 -27.54
CA GLN A 108 3.37 12.90 -28.51
C GLN A 108 4.59 12.24 -27.86
N ARG A 109 4.96 12.70 -26.65
CA ARG A 109 6.10 12.16 -25.92
C ARG A 109 5.91 10.69 -25.54
N ALA A 110 4.73 10.29 -25.10
CA ALA A 110 4.43 8.89 -24.79
C ALA A 110 4.56 7.99 -26.02
N GLU A 111 4.12 8.47 -27.18
CA GLU A 111 4.24 7.73 -28.45
C GLU A 111 5.69 7.68 -28.95
N LEU A 112 6.45 8.76 -28.80
CA LEU A 112 7.89 8.77 -29.07
C LEU A 112 8.62 7.71 -28.23
N LEU A 113 8.35 7.66 -26.92
CA LEU A 113 8.96 6.70 -26.02
C LEU A 113 8.57 5.25 -26.38
N GLU A 114 7.33 5.00 -26.80
CA GLU A 114 6.89 3.69 -27.30
C GLU A 114 7.73 3.25 -28.51
N GLN A 115 7.95 4.14 -29.47
CA GLN A 115 8.75 3.81 -30.66
C GLN A 115 10.22 3.57 -30.33
N VAL A 116 10.79 4.35 -29.38
CA VAL A 116 12.17 4.17 -28.94
C VAL A 116 12.38 2.81 -28.27
N VAL A 117 11.51 2.39 -27.35
CA VAL A 117 11.66 1.08 -26.69
C VAL A 117 11.41 -0.07 -27.66
N THR A 118 10.47 0.11 -28.58
CA THR A 118 10.20 -0.86 -29.65
C THR A 118 11.45 -1.07 -30.50
N ASP A 119 12.11 0.01 -30.92
CA ASP A 119 13.36 -0.07 -31.69
C ASP A 119 14.48 -0.77 -30.89
N ILE A 120 14.72 -0.36 -29.63
CA ILE A 120 15.78 -0.91 -28.78
C ILE A 120 15.67 -2.44 -28.62
N TYR A 121 14.46 -2.97 -28.47
CA TYR A 121 14.23 -4.41 -28.29
C TYR A 121 13.96 -5.17 -29.60
N SER A 122 13.94 -4.49 -30.75
CA SER A 122 13.77 -5.11 -32.08
C SER A 122 15.02 -4.93 -32.96
N ASP A 123 14.92 -4.11 -34.01
CA ASP A 123 15.97 -3.95 -35.02
C ASP A 123 17.11 -3.03 -34.55
N ASN A 124 16.89 -2.24 -33.50
CA ASN A 124 17.87 -1.34 -32.88
C ASN A 124 18.45 -0.32 -33.88
N ARG A 125 17.62 0.22 -34.77
CA ARG A 125 18.01 1.15 -35.84
C ARG A 125 18.52 2.48 -35.31
N LEU A 126 17.98 2.98 -34.19
CA LEU A 126 18.44 4.24 -33.59
C LEU A 126 19.93 4.17 -33.22
N VAL A 127 20.40 3.00 -32.78
CA VAL A 127 21.83 2.78 -32.51
C VAL A 127 22.61 2.54 -33.80
N GLN A 128 22.08 1.74 -34.74
CA GLN A 128 22.76 1.46 -36.02
C GLN A 128 22.98 2.73 -36.87
N GLU A 129 22.02 3.64 -36.86
CA GLU A 129 22.03 4.89 -37.63
C GLU A 129 22.73 6.04 -36.87
N GLY A 130 23.16 5.81 -35.62
CA GLY A 130 23.94 6.76 -34.84
C GLY A 130 23.14 7.84 -34.09
N PHE A 131 21.81 7.70 -33.99
CA PHE A 131 20.96 8.57 -33.18
C PHE A 131 21.15 8.35 -31.67
N ILE A 132 21.45 7.11 -31.27
CA ILE A 132 21.76 6.75 -29.88
C ILE A 132 23.15 6.11 -29.82
N PRO A 133 24.06 6.62 -28.98
CA PRO A 133 25.36 5.99 -28.72
C PRO A 133 25.22 4.54 -28.20
N PRO A 134 25.90 3.53 -28.79
CA PRO A 134 25.79 2.14 -28.35
C PRO A 134 26.11 1.92 -26.87
N ALA A 135 27.07 2.68 -26.34
CA ALA A 135 27.45 2.61 -24.93
C ALA A 135 26.30 2.96 -23.97
N LEU A 136 25.40 3.88 -24.34
CA LEU A 136 24.27 4.26 -23.48
C LEU A 136 23.22 3.14 -23.32
N ILE A 137 23.17 2.20 -24.25
CA ILE A 137 22.28 1.03 -24.20
C ILE A 137 23.01 -0.17 -23.60
N ALA A 138 24.19 -0.51 -24.14
CA ALA A 138 24.90 -1.75 -23.79
C ALA A 138 25.39 -1.80 -22.34
N ALA A 139 25.70 -0.64 -21.74
CA ALA A 139 26.14 -0.49 -20.35
C ALA A 139 25.00 -0.21 -19.37
N ASN A 140 23.76 -0.09 -19.86
CA ASN A 140 22.62 0.27 -19.03
C ASN A 140 22.10 -0.93 -18.23
N GLY A 141 22.00 -0.78 -16.91
CA GLY A 141 21.48 -1.82 -16.02
C GLY A 141 20.02 -2.19 -16.28
N GLU A 142 19.24 -1.30 -16.90
CA GLU A 142 17.84 -1.54 -17.26
C GLU A 142 17.67 -2.21 -18.64
N PHE A 143 18.76 -2.36 -19.41
CA PHE A 143 18.69 -3.06 -20.68
C PHE A 143 18.68 -4.58 -20.46
N LEU A 144 17.50 -5.18 -20.59
CA LEU A 144 17.30 -6.61 -20.34
C LEU A 144 17.56 -7.42 -21.61
N ARG A 145 18.83 -7.81 -21.82
CA ARG A 145 19.24 -8.64 -22.97
C ARG A 145 18.36 -9.87 -23.23
N PRO A 146 17.88 -10.62 -22.21
CA PRO A 146 17.01 -11.79 -22.45
C PRO A 146 15.66 -11.48 -23.12
N LEU A 147 15.27 -10.21 -23.23
CA LEU A 147 14.02 -9.75 -23.83
C LEU A 147 14.15 -9.22 -25.26
N VAL A 148 15.37 -9.17 -25.82
CA VAL A 148 15.56 -8.77 -27.22
C VAL A 148 14.80 -9.73 -28.15
N GLY A 149 13.99 -9.19 -29.05
CA GLY A 149 13.12 -9.93 -29.97
C GLY A 149 11.81 -10.42 -29.36
N VAL A 150 11.58 -10.25 -28.05
CA VAL A 150 10.33 -10.64 -27.38
C VAL A 150 9.25 -9.58 -27.64
N LYS A 151 8.19 -9.97 -28.34
CA LYS A 151 7.06 -9.08 -28.68
C LYS A 151 6.00 -9.10 -27.57
N PRO A 152 5.59 -7.94 -27.02
CA PRO A 152 4.52 -7.88 -26.02
C PRO A 152 3.22 -8.49 -26.54
N ALA A 153 2.56 -9.32 -25.71
CA ALA A 153 1.29 -9.94 -26.05
C ALA A 153 0.17 -8.92 -26.33
N GLY A 154 0.19 -7.79 -25.60
CA GLY A 154 -0.74 -6.67 -25.78
C GLY A 154 -0.39 -5.72 -26.94
N GLY A 155 0.64 -6.03 -27.73
CA GLY A 155 1.07 -5.24 -28.90
C GLY A 155 1.90 -3.99 -28.58
N HIS A 156 1.99 -3.59 -27.32
CA HIS A 156 2.69 -2.38 -26.87
C HIS A 156 3.64 -2.67 -25.70
N TYR A 157 4.70 -1.89 -25.58
CA TYR A 157 5.60 -1.94 -24.41
C TYR A 157 5.09 -1.05 -23.27
N LEU A 158 4.57 0.13 -23.61
CA LEU A 158 4.09 1.13 -22.67
C LEU A 158 2.57 1.21 -22.67
N HIS A 159 2.00 1.08 -21.46
CA HIS A 159 0.56 1.17 -21.20
C HIS A 159 0.22 2.21 -20.14
N PHE A 160 1.14 2.49 -19.21
CA PHE A 160 0.95 3.41 -18.10
C PHE A 160 2.26 4.13 -17.77
N CYS A 161 2.34 5.42 -18.05
CA CYS A 161 3.53 6.25 -17.87
C CYS A 161 3.25 7.41 -16.92
N SER A 162 4.30 8.02 -16.38
CA SER A 162 4.18 9.34 -15.77
C SER A 162 5.32 10.26 -16.16
N PHE A 163 5.04 11.55 -16.18
CA PHE A 163 5.98 12.60 -16.57
C PHE A 163 6.10 13.60 -15.43
N GLU A 164 7.33 13.85 -14.99
CA GLU A 164 7.63 14.96 -14.08
C GLU A 164 7.76 16.23 -14.90
N ILE A 165 6.92 17.22 -14.62
CA ILE A 165 6.94 18.50 -15.29
C ILE A 165 7.10 19.65 -14.28
N GLY A 166 7.69 20.72 -14.75
CA GLY A 166 7.82 21.97 -14.01
C GLY A 166 7.69 23.15 -14.97
N ARG A 167 7.22 24.28 -14.45
CA ARG A 167 7.17 25.53 -15.21
C ARG A 167 8.42 26.34 -14.93
N GLY A 168 9.11 26.76 -15.97
CA GLY A 168 10.29 27.63 -15.90
C GLY A 168 9.94 29.08 -15.55
N PRO A 169 10.96 29.94 -15.35
CA PRO A 169 10.78 31.35 -15.03
C PRO A 169 10.15 32.16 -16.18
N ASP A 170 10.29 31.68 -17.42
CA ASP A 170 9.63 32.24 -18.61
C ASP A 170 8.15 31.85 -18.70
N GLY A 171 7.67 30.97 -17.82
CA GLY A 171 6.30 30.46 -17.82
C GLY A 171 6.07 29.27 -18.76
N ALA A 172 7.11 28.79 -19.46
CA ALA A 172 7.02 27.59 -20.30
C ALA A 172 7.11 26.32 -19.45
N TRP A 173 6.48 25.24 -19.92
CA TRP A 173 6.53 23.95 -19.26
C TRP A 173 7.62 23.07 -19.85
N TRP A 174 8.34 22.37 -18.97
CA TRP A 174 9.40 21.45 -19.33
C TRP A 174 9.19 20.09 -18.70
N VAL A 175 9.60 19.04 -19.40
CA VAL A 175 9.72 17.70 -18.82
C VAL A 175 11.05 17.57 -18.09
N LEU A 176 10.97 17.29 -16.80
CA LEU A 176 12.11 17.10 -15.90
C LEU A 176 12.57 15.63 -15.88
N ALA A 177 11.64 14.68 -16.01
CA ALA A 177 11.94 13.24 -16.08
C ALA A 177 10.76 12.42 -16.65
N ASP A 178 11.09 11.30 -17.28
CA ASP A 178 10.15 10.29 -17.75
C ASP A 178 10.14 9.08 -16.81
N ARG A 179 8.96 8.50 -16.59
CA ARG A 179 8.79 7.28 -15.77
C ARG A 179 7.92 6.26 -16.51
N THR A 180 8.56 5.17 -16.91
CA THR A 180 8.02 4.13 -17.79
C THR A 180 8.20 2.72 -17.22
N GLN A 181 8.97 2.54 -16.14
CA GLN A 181 9.20 1.26 -15.47
C GLN A 181 7.96 0.80 -14.71
N ALA A 182 7.64 1.50 -13.61
CA ALA A 182 6.56 1.20 -12.69
C ALA A 182 6.15 2.49 -11.92
N PRO A 183 5.64 3.54 -12.60
CA PRO A 183 5.44 4.85 -12.01
C PRO A 183 4.39 4.84 -10.89
N SER A 184 4.73 5.41 -9.72
CA SER A 184 3.86 5.60 -8.54
C SER A 184 3.32 7.03 -8.43
N GLY A 185 2.31 7.24 -7.59
CA GLY A 185 1.69 8.54 -7.29
C GLY A 185 0.25 8.68 -7.78
N ALA A 186 -0.26 7.80 -8.64
CA ALA A 186 -1.60 7.92 -9.21
C ALA A 186 -2.68 7.66 -8.15
N GLY A 187 -2.45 6.70 -7.27
CA GLY A 187 -3.36 6.42 -6.14
C GLY A 187 -3.33 7.55 -5.10
N PHE A 188 -2.16 8.15 -4.88
CA PHE A 188 -2.04 9.32 -4.02
C PHE A 188 -2.69 10.57 -4.63
N ALA A 189 -2.61 10.78 -5.94
CA ALA A 189 -3.33 11.86 -6.63
C ALA A 189 -4.85 11.71 -6.44
N LEU A 190 -5.36 10.48 -6.54
CA LEU A 190 -6.77 10.19 -6.27
C LEU A 190 -7.17 10.44 -4.81
N GLU A 191 -6.36 10.02 -3.83
CA GLU A 191 -6.62 10.27 -2.41
C GLU A 191 -6.56 11.76 -2.06
N ASN A 192 -5.56 12.49 -2.59
CA ASN A 192 -5.46 13.93 -2.46
C ASN A 192 -6.73 14.61 -3.00
N ARG A 193 -7.25 14.15 -4.14
CA ARG A 193 -8.50 14.65 -4.72
C ARG A 193 -9.71 14.42 -3.83
N VAL A 194 -9.82 13.27 -3.18
CA VAL A 194 -10.92 13.01 -2.25
C VAL A 194 -10.80 13.88 -1.00
N ALA A 195 -9.58 14.07 -0.49
CA ALA A 195 -9.31 14.92 0.67
C ALA A 195 -9.67 16.39 0.40
N THR A 196 -9.18 16.97 -0.70
CA THR A 196 -9.49 18.36 -1.09
C THR A 196 -10.97 18.56 -1.39
N ALA A 197 -11.62 17.63 -2.10
CA ALA A 197 -13.06 17.70 -2.37
C ALA A 197 -13.91 17.63 -1.09
N ARG A 198 -13.43 16.97 -0.02
CA ARG A 198 -14.10 16.99 1.29
C ARG A 198 -13.85 18.27 2.08
N ALA A 199 -12.65 18.86 1.98
CA ALA A 199 -12.32 20.14 2.61
C ALA A 199 -13.09 21.30 1.97
N PHE A 200 -13.21 21.30 0.65
CA PHE A 200 -13.80 22.40 -0.12
C PHE A 200 -15.03 21.93 -0.92
N SER A 201 -15.95 21.19 -0.30
CA SER A 201 -17.05 20.53 -1.01
C SER A 201 -17.97 21.49 -1.78
N ASP A 202 -18.22 22.66 -1.22
CA ASP A 202 -18.96 23.78 -1.83
C ASP A 202 -18.18 24.39 -3.00
N ILE A 203 -16.91 24.77 -2.78
CA ILE A 203 -16.07 25.34 -3.84
C ILE A 203 -15.89 24.35 -4.98
N TYR A 204 -15.65 23.07 -4.67
CA TYR A 204 -15.50 21.98 -5.64
C TYR A 204 -16.78 21.72 -6.45
N ALA A 205 -17.96 22.01 -5.87
CA ALA A 205 -19.23 21.88 -6.58
C ALA A 205 -19.48 23.04 -7.56
N GLU A 206 -18.99 24.24 -7.21
CA GLU A 206 -19.11 25.47 -8.01
C GLU A 206 -17.97 25.63 -9.03
N THR A 207 -16.83 24.99 -8.80
CA THR A 207 -15.71 24.94 -9.73
C THR A 207 -15.87 23.73 -10.65
N HIS A 208 -15.77 23.94 -11.97
CA HIS A 208 -15.90 22.87 -12.96
C HIS A 208 -14.61 22.03 -13.05
N VAL A 209 -14.19 21.44 -11.93
CA VAL A 209 -12.98 20.62 -11.83
C VAL A 209 -13.22 19.27 -12.51
N HIS A 210 -12.33 18.89 -13.43
CA HIS A 210 -12.40 17.59 -14.09
C HIS A 210 -12.24 16.43 -13.09
N ARG A 211 -13.07 15.40 -13.23
CA ARG A 211 -12.99 14.19 -12.39
C ARG A 211 -11.89 13.24 -12.88
N LEU A 212 -11.18 12.62 -11.95
CA LEU A 212 -10.17 11.60 -12.26
C LEU A 212 -10.78 10.24 -12.64
N ALA A 213 -12.06 10.02 -12.30
CA ALA A 213 -12.75 8.73 -12.50
C ALA A 213 -12.74 8.26 -13.96
N SER A 214 -12.87 9.17 -14.94
CA SER A 214 -12.87 8.82 -16.37
C SER A 214 -11.54 8.21 -16.81
N PHE A 215 -10.40 8.77 -16.37
CA PHE A 215 -9.06 8.25 -16.66
C PHE A 215 -8.89 6.82 -16.14
N PHE A 216 -9.26 6.57 -14.87
CA PHE A 216 -9.16 5.25 -14.27
C PHE A 216 -10.14 4.24 -14.89
N GLY A 217 -11.31 4.70 -15.33
CA GLY A 217 -12.30 3.87 -16.03
C GLY A 217 -11.78 3.41 -17.37
N ALA A 218 -11.30 4.35 -18.19
CA ALA A 218 -10.71 4.05 -19.49
C ALA A 218 -9.49 3.12 -19.36
N PHE A 219 -8.65 3.33 -18.34
CA PHE A 219 -7.51 2.44 -18.08
C PHE A 219 -7.95 1.04 -17.64
N ARG A 220 -8.94 0.91 -16.75
CA ARG A 220 -9.52 -0.38 -16.36
C ARG A 220 -10.05 -1.13 -17.57
N ASP A 221 -10.78 -0.44 -18.45
CA ASP A 221 -11.38 -1.03 -19.64
C ASP A 221 -10.28 -1.45 -20.64
N ALA A 222 -9.18 -0.70 -20.74
CA ALA A 222 -7.99 -1.10 -21.50
C ALA A 222 -7.33 -2.37 -20.95
N LEU A 223 -7.16 -2.47 -19.62
CA LEU A 223 -6.67 -3.71 -18.99
C LEU A 223 -7.59 -4.91 -19.27
N GLN A 224 -8.90 -4.70 -19.28
CA GLN A 224 -9.88 -5.75 -19.64
C GLN A 224 -9.75 -6.17 -21.10
N GLY A 225 -9.53 -5.21 -22.01
CA GLY A 225 -9.30 -5.46 -23.43
C GLY A 225 -8.04 -6.29 -23.74
N HIS A 226 -7.07 -6.33 -22.82
CA HIS A 226 -5.84 -7.12 -22.97
C HIS A 226 -5.96 -8.59 -22.53
N LYS A 227 -7.11 -9.02 -22.02
CA LYS A 227 -7.36 -10.43 -21.71
C LYS A 227 -7.39 -11.27 -23.01
N GLN A 228 -6.74 -12.43 -23.01
CA GLN A 228 -6.74 -13.35 -24.15
C GLN A 228 -7.90 -14.35 -24.08
N SER A 229 -8.35 -14.67 -22.86
CA SER A 229 -9.47 -15.55 -22.58
C SER A 229 -10.44 -14.90 -21.58
N PRO A 230 -11.76 -15.19 -21.67
CA PRO A 230 -12.73 -14.80 -20.65
C PRO A 230 -12.34 -15.24 -19.23
N ASP A 231 -11.63 -16.37 -19.10
CA ASP A 231 -11.19 -16.92 -17.83
C ASP A 231 -9.98 -16.18 -17.23
N ASP A 232 -9.21 -15.45 -18.05
CA ASP A 232 -8.03 -14.74 -17.59
C ASP A 232 -8.38 -13.72 -16.51
N ARG A 233 -7.49 -13.62 -15.54
CA ARG A 233 -7.59 -12.62 -14.49
C ARG A 233 -6.59 -11.48 -14.71
N ILE A 234 -6.95 -10.33 -14.16
CA ILE A 234 -6.15 -9.10 -14.15
C ILE A 234 -5.72 -8.86 -12.70
N ALA A 235 -4.46 -8.53 -12.50
CA ALA A 235 -3.94 -8.22 -11.17
C ALA A 235 -2.91 -7.10 -11.17
N VAL A 236 -2.81 -6.41 -10.05
CA VAL A 236 -1.65 -5.59 -9.68
C VAL A 236 -0.62 -6.51 -9.04
N LEU A 237 0.59 -6.54 -9.58
CA LEU A 237 1.72 -7.29 -9.03
C LEU A 237 2.58 -6.36 -8.17
N SER A 238 2.59 -6.62 -6.86
CA SER A 238 3.26 -5.82 -5.84
C SER A 238 4.49 -6.53 -5.28
N PRO A 239 5.56 -5.80 -4.90
CA PRO A 239 6.68 -6.36 -4.12
C PRO A 239 6.35 -6.65 -2.65
N GLY A 240 5.13 -6.30 -2.20
CA GLY A 240 4.63 -6.58 -0.86
C GLY A 240 4.68 -5.39 0.12
N PRO A 241 4.24 -5.59 1.38
CA PRO A 241 4.04 -4.52 2.35
C PRO A 241 5.31 -3.79 2.78
N ALA A 242 6.49 -4.38 2.56
CA ALA A 242 7.77 -3.75 2.86
C ALA A 242 8.18 -2.65 1.85
N ASN A 243 7.34 -2.36 0.85
CA ASN A 243 7.59 -1.28 -0.12
C ASN A 243 6.91 0.04 0.30
N GLU A 244 7.58 1.17 0.07
CA GLU A 244 7.11 2.50 0.45
C GLU A 244 5.77 2.91 -0.19
N THR A 245 5.46 2.42 -1.39
CA THR A 245 4.19 2.71 -2.10
C THR A 245 3.18 1.56 -2.05
N TYR A 246 3.34 0.59 -1.15
CA TYR A 246 2.40 -0.53 -1.02
C TYR A 246 0.95 -0.08 -0.78
N PHE A 247 0.76 0.99 0.03
CA PHE A 247 -0.56 1.58 0.25
C PHE A 247 -1.27 1.93 -1.07
N GLU A 248 -0.56 2.57 -1.99
CA GLU A 248 -1.09 2.93 -3.30
C GLU A 248 -1.47 1.68 -4.11
N HIS A 249 -0.65 0.62 -4.06
CA HIS A 249 -0.92 -0.62 -4.82
C HIS A 249 -2.24 -1.26 -4.34
N ALA A 250 -2.42 -1.37 -3.03
CA ALA A 250 -3.64 -1.92 -2.43
C ALA A 250 -4.85 -1.02 -2.68
N TYR A 251 -4.67 0.29 -2.58
CA TYR A 251 -5.73 1.27 -2.82
C TYR A 251 -6.25 1.21 -4.26
N ILE A 252 -5.35 1.23 -5.25
CA ILE A 252 -5.73 1.19 -6.67
C ILE A 252 -6.36 -0.17 -7.03
N ALA A 253 -5.81 -1.28 -6.54
CA ALA A 253 -6.39 -2.60 -6.78
C ALA A 253 -7.86 -2.65 -6.29
N ARG A 254 -8.12 -2.12 -5.09
CA ARG A 254 -9.49 -1.98 -4.54
C ARG A 254 -10.36 -1.04 -5.37
N TYR A 255 -9.84 0.13 -5.74
CA TYR A 255 -10.57 1.14 -6.50
C TYR A 255 -10.99 0.65 -7.90
N LEU A 256 -10.13 -0.13 -8.58
CA LEU A 256 -10.41 -0.71 -9.90
C LEU A 256 -11.11 -2.06 -9.83
N GLY A 257 -11.21 -2.68 -8.65
CA GLY A 257 -11.82 -4.00 -8.46
C GLY A 257 -11.02 -5.16 -9.06
N ILE A 258 -9.69 -5.07 -9.05
CA ILE A 258 -8.77 -6.10 -9.55
C ILE A 258 -7.95 -6.72 -8.41
N MET A 259 -7.34 -7.88 -8.64
CA MET A 259 -6.59 -8.57 -7.58
C MET A 259 -5.28 -7.84 -7.25
N LEU A 260 -4.88 -7.86 -5.99
CA LEU A 260 -3.53 -7.52 -5.54
C LEU A 260 -2.77 -8.83 -5.29
N LEU A 261 -1.68 -9.05 -6.02
CA LEU A 261 -0.87 -10.26 -5.95
C LEU A 261 0.60 -9.91 -5.67
N GLU A 262 1.32 -10.82 -5.04
CA GLU A 262 2.77 -10.79 -4.88
C GLU A 262 3.42 -11.90 -5.74
N GLY A 263 4.74 -11.88 -5.90
CA GLY A 263 5.44 -12.86 -6.75
C GLY A 263 5.18 -14.32 -6.33
N GLU A 264 5.01 -14.56 -5.04
CA GLU A 264 4.65 -15.86 -4.47
C GLU A 264 3.16 -16.21 -4.58
N ASP A 265 2.29 -15.33 -5.04
CA ASP A 265 0.92 -15.72 -5.38
C ASP A 265 0.87 -16.39 -6.75
N LEU A 266 1.93 -16.25 -7.55
CA LEU A 266 2.00 -16.67 -8.93
C LEU A 266 2.87 -17.92 -9.12
N THR A 267 2.58 -18.67 -10.16
CA THR A 267 3.40 -19.78 -10.67
C THR A 267 3.28 -19.85 -12.19
N VAL A 268 4.25 -20.45 -12.86
CA VAL A 268 4.20 -20.67 -14.30
C VAL A 268 4.00 -22.16 -14.58
N VAL A 269 2.90 -22.50 -15.26
CA VAL A 269 2.55 -23.87 -15.63
C VAL A 269 2.28 -23.93 -17.12
N ASN A 270 2.94 -24.85 -17.82
CA ASN A 270 2.84 -24.99 -19.29
C ASN A 270 3.06 -23.66 -20.02
N GLY A 271 4.01 -22.85 -19.53
CA GLY A 271 4.34 -21.56 -20.12
C GLY A 271 3.28 -20.47 -19.96
N LYS A 272 2.31 -20.63 -19.05
CA LYS A 272 1.30 -19.64 -18.70
C LYS A 272 1.43 -19.21 -17.25
N VAL A 273 1.20 -17.93 -16.97
CA VAL A 273 1.16 -17.42 -15.59
C VAL A 273 -0.18 -17.79 -14.95
N MET A 274 -0.10 -18.38 -13.77
CA MET A 274 -1.25 -18.84 -12.98
C MET A 274 -1.17 -18.24 -11.58
N VAL A 275 -2.32 -17.86 -11.01
CA VAL A 275 -2.43 -17.52 -9.59
C VAL A 275 -2.82 -18.75 -8.78
N ARG A 276 -2.16 -18.93 -7.63
CA ARG A 276 -2.50 -19.94 -6.62
C ARG A 276 -3.72 -19.48 -5.83
N THR A 277 -4.78 -20.25 -5.89
CA THR A 277 -6.03 -19.96 -5.16
C THR A 277 -6.48 -21.19 -4.40
N VAL A 278 -7.29 -20.98 -3.38
CA VAL A 278 -7.92 -22.07 -2.61
C VAL A 278 -8.85 -22.96 -3.45
N ALA A 279 -9.21 -22.53 -4.67
CA ALA A 279 -9.99 -23.31 -5.62
C ALA A 279 -9.12 -23.96 -6.72
N GLY A 280 -7.78 -23.92 -6.59
CA GLY A 280 -6.82 -24.38 -7.58
C GLY A 280 -6.23 -23.24 -8.43
N LEU A 281 -5.43 -23.60 -9.43
CA LEU A 281 -4.75 -22.63 -10.30
C LEU A 281 -5.73 -21.93 -11.24
N LYS A 282 -5.61 -20.60 -11.38
CA LYS A 282 -6.37 -19.79 -12.34
C LYS A 282 -5.45 -18.98 -13.24
N PRO A 283 -5.73 -18.84 -14.54
CA PRO A 283 -4.86 -18.13 -15.46
C PRO A 283 -4.87 -16.62 -15.21
N ILE A 284 -3.69 -16.01 -15.39
CA ILE A 284 -3.48 -14.56 -15.33
C ILE A 284 -3.08 -14.10 -16.74
N GLY A 285 -3.90 -13.24 -17.34
CA GLY A 285 -3.64 -12.70 -18.67
C GLY A 285 -2.99 -11.32 -18.65
N VAL A 286 -3.19 -10.55 -17.57
CA VAL A 286 -2.68 -9.17 -17.47
C VAL A 286 -2.16 -8.89 -16.07
N LEU A 287 -0.92 -8.40 -15.99
CA LEU A 287 -0.24 -8.01 -14.76
C LEU A 287 0.19 -6.55 -14.81
N TRP A 288 -0.44 -5.70 -14.00
CA TRP A 288 0.04 -4.35 -13.75
C TRP A 288 1.15 -4.39 -12.70
N ARG A 289 2.39 -4.33 -13.18
CA ARG A 289 3.60 -4.50 -12.37
C ARG A 289 3.96 -3.23 -11.60
N ARG A 290 4.31 -3.41 -10.32
CA ARG A 290 4.74 -2.36 -9.38
C ARG A 290 6.14 -2.62 -8.79
N LEU A 291 6.93 -3.47 -9.42
CA LEU A 291 8.32 -3.78 -9.05
C LEU A 291 9.24 -3.56 -10.26
N ASP A 292 10.54 -3.34 -10.05
CA ASP A 292 11.52 -3.13 -11.13
C ASP A 292 11.71 -4.38 -12.01
N ALA A 293 11.96 -4.19 -13.31
CA ALA A 293 11.87 -5.27 -14.29
C ALA A 293 12.86 -6.42 -14.02
N ALA A 294 14.07 -6.09 -13.56
CA ALA A 294 15.10 -7.08 -13.21
C ALA A 294 14.65 -8.06 -12.12
N PHE A 295 13.72 -7.68 -11.24
CA PHE A 295 13.25 -8.51 -10.15
C PHE A 295 12.07 -9.41 -10.52
N ALA A 296 11.55 -9.33 -11.74
CA ALA A 296 10.33 -10.05 -12.13
C ALA A 296 10.51 -11.58 -12.24
N ASP A 297 11.70 -12.05 -12.61
CA ASP A 297 11.98 -13.47 -12.81
C ASP A 297 13.37 -13.84 -12.28
N PRO A 298 13.46 -14.61 -11.17
CA PRO A 298 14.74 -15.01 -10.61
C PRO A 298 15.48 -16.07 -11.44
N LEU A 299 14.84 -16.75 -12.38
CA LEU A 299 15.52 -17.75 -13.21
C LEU A 299 16.36 -17.13 -14.32
N GLU A 300 15.85 -16.05 -14.95
CA GLU A 300 16.46 -15.47 -16.15
C GLU A 300 17.00 -14.05 -15.96
N LEU A 301 16.53 -13.31 -14.95
CA LEU A 301 16.92 -11.90 -14.75
C LEU A 301 17.82 -11.77 -13.53
N ASN A 302 17.25 -11.70 -12.31
CA ASN A 302 18.00 -11.52 -11.08
C ASN A 302 17.77 -12.68 -10.11
N GLN A 303 18.75 -13.56 -9.99
CA GLN A 303 18.72 -14.75 -9.11
C GLN A 303 18.55 -14.42 -7.62
N LEU A 304 18.85 -13.19 -7.19
CA LEU A 304 18.64 -12.73 -5.82
C LEU A 304 17.23 -12.17 -5.58
N SER A 305 16.35 -12.20 -6.58
CA SER A 305 14.98 -11.71 -6.42
C SER A 305 14.13 -12.68 -5.60
N HIS A 306 13.55 -12.16 -4.51
CA HIS A 306 12.54 -12.84 -3.69
C HIS A 306 11.11 -12.35 -3.95
N ILE A 307 10.94 -11.38 -4.85
CA ILE A 307 9.66 -10.71 -5.12
C ILE A 307 9.11 -11.02 -6.53
N GLY A 308 9.89 -11.72 -7.35
CA GLY A 308 9.51 -12.17 -8.68
C GLY A 308 8.87 -13.55 -8.69
N THR A 309 8.54 -14.02 -9.89
CA THR A 309 7.98 -15.36 -10.10
C THR A 309 8.83 -16.11 -11.13
N PRO A 310 9.40 -17.27 -10.76
CA PRO A 310 10.18 -18.11 -11.67
C PRO A 310 9.45 -18.42 -12.99
N GLY A 311 10.09 -18.16 -14.12
CA GLY A 311 9.63 -18.56 -15.45
C GLY A 311 8.67 -17.57 -16.13
N VAL A 312 8.45 -16.39 -15.55
CA VAL A 312 7.62 -15.34 -16.16
C VAL A 312 8.20 -14.86 -17.49
N VAL A 313 9.53 -14.81 -17.64
CA VAL A 313 10.15 -14.44 -18.92
C VAL A 313 9.78 -15.44 -20.01
N GLN A 314 9.75 -16.74 -19.70
CA GLN A 314 9.27 -17.75 -20.65
C GLN A 314 7.78 -17.57 -20.99
N ALA A 315 6.94 -17.21 -20.01
CA ALA A 315 5.53 -16.91 -20.28
C ALA A 315 5.34 -15.69 -21.19
N LEU A 316 6.20 -14.67 -21.05
CA LEU A 316 6.23 -13.51 -21.94
C LEU A 316 6.64 -13.90 -23.36
N ARG A 317 7.65 -14.77 -23.53
CA ARG A 317 8.06 -15.29 -24.85
C ARG A 317 6.93 -16.06 -25.55
N ASN A 318 6.13 -16.79 -24.77
CA ASN A 318 4.94 -17.49 -25.26
C ASN A 318 3.76 -16.55 -25.52
N GLN A 319 3.92 -15.25 -25.27
CA GLN A 319 2.87 -14.24 -25.35
C GLN A 319 1.65 -14.61 -24.49
N ALA A 320 1.83 -15.32 -23.38
CA ALA A 320 0.74 -15.83 -22.55
C ALA A 320 0.24 -14.81 -21.50
N VAL A 321 0.96 -13.71 -21.32
CA VAL A 321 0.64 -12.67 -20.33
C VAL A 321 1.08 -11.30 -20.85
N THR A 322 0.29 -10.27 -20.58
CA THR A 322 0.64 -8.87 -20.82
C THR A 322 1.12 -8.22 -19.53
N PHE A 323 2.33 -7.67 -19.53
CA PHE A 323 2.84 -6.86 -18.43
C PHE A 323 2.59 -5.38 -18.70
N VAL A 324 2.03 -4.68 -17.72
CA VAL A 324 1.80 -3.24 -17.75
C VAL A 324 2.75 -2.59 -16.74
N ASN A 325 3.80 -1.88 -17.13
CA ASN A 325 4.42 -1.88 -18.46
C ASN A 325 5.30 -3.12 -18.69
N ALA A 326 5.62 -3.38 -19.96
CA ALA A 326 6.48 -4.48 -20.37
C ALA A 326 7.83 -4.44 -19.64
N LEU A 327 8.40 -5.62 -19.40
CA LEU A 327 9.74 -5.71 -18.81
C LEU A 327 10.78 -5.05 -19.73
N GLY A 328 11.73 -4.33 -19.16
CA GLY A 328 12.77 -3.61 -19.91
C GLY A 328 12.41 -2.17 -20.30
N SER A 329 11.19 -1.72 -20.04
CA SER A 329 10.73 -0.34 -20.27
C SER A 329 11.46 0.72 -19.44
N GLY A 330 12.10 0.34 -18.33
CA GLY A 330 12.87 1.25 -17.48
C GLY A 330 14.10 1.88 -18.14
N ILE A 331 14.58 1.31 -19.24
CA ILE A 331 15.70 1.90 -20.00
C ILE A 331 15.38 3.32 -20.49
N LEU A 332 14.11 3.61 -20.76
CA LEU A 332 13.65 4.92 -21.23
C LEU A 332 13.74 6.00 -20.14
N GLU A 333 13.83 5.62 -18.86
CA GLU A 333 13.99 6.56 -17.75
C GLU A 333 15.44 7.08 -17.63
N THR A 334 16.36 6.59 -18.46
CA THR A 334 17.77 6.96 -18.44
C THR A 334 17.94 8.45 -18.72
N ARG A 335 18.46 9.18 -17.73
CA ARG A 335 18.63 10.64 -17.79
C ARG A 335 19.35 11.12 -19.05
N ALA A 336 20.40 10.43 -19.48
CA ALA A 336 21.14 10.79 -20.69
C ALA A 336 20.32 10.72 -21.99
N LEU A 337 19.26 9.90 -22.06
CA LEU A 337 18.43 9.79 -23.26
C LEU A 337 17.71 11.11 -23.60
N MET A 338 17.45 11.96 -22.59
CA MET A 338 16.80 13.26 -22.78
C MET A 338 17.57 14.16 -23.76
N ALA A 339 18.89 14.04 -23.84
CA ALA A 339 19.73 14.80 -24.78
C ALA A 339 19.45 14.45 -26.25
N PHE A 340 18.95 13.23 -26.52
CA PHE A 340 18.77 12.70 -27.88
C PHE A 340 17.32 12.78 -28.36
N LEU A 341 16.34 12.90 -27.44
CA LEU A 341 14.92 12.89 -27.77
C LEU A 341 14.48 13.91 -28.84
N PRO A 342 14.97 15.17 -28.87
CA PRO A 342 14.56 16.11 -29.92
C PRO A 342 14.92 15.64 -31.33
N THR A 343 16.12 15.07 -31.50
CA THR A 343 16.59 14.55 -32.80
C THR A 343 15.87 13.26 -33.16
N ILE A 344 15.66 12.37 -32.18
CA ILE A 344 14.91 11.13 -32.37
C ILE A 344 13.45 11.43 -32.76
N CYS A 345 12.81 12.45 -32.15
CA CYS A 345 11.45 12.87 -32.47
C CYS A 345 11.31 13.26 -33.95
N ARG A 346 12.22 14.09 -34.46
CA ARG A 346 12.23 14.45 -35.89
C ARG A 346 12.45 13.25 -36.79
N HIS A 347 13.30 12.31 -36.39
CA HIS A 347 13.58 11.12 -37.19
C HIS A 347 12.39 10.14 -37.23
N LEU A 348 11.77 9.86 -36.08
CA LEU A 348 10.71 8.85 -35.96
C LEU A 348 9.31 9.40 -36.29
N LEU A 349 8.99 10.62 -35.85
CA LEU A 349 7.66 11.23 -36.00
C LEU A 349 7.59 12.27 -37.12
N GLY A 350 8.74 12.74 -37.64
CA GLY A 350 8.77 13.77 -38.68
C GLY A 350 8.43 15.19 -38.18
N GLU A 351 8.37 15.39 -36.87
CA GLU A 351 7.99 16.65 -36.22
C GLU A 351 8.90 16.99 -35.03
N ASP A 352 8.93 18.26 -34.65
CA ASP A 352 9.64 18.69 -33.45
C ASP A 352 8.91 18.29 -32.17
N LEU A 353 9.68 18.12 -31.10
CA LEU A 353 9.16 17.79 -29.79
C LEU A 353 8.33 18.97 -29.25
N LEU A 354 7.02 18.75 -29.05
CA LEU A 354 6.07 19.79 -28.64
C LEU A 354 6.31 20.30 -27.22
N LEU A 355 6.71 19.39 -26.31
CA LEU A 355 7.04 19.73 -24.93
C LEU A 355 8.53 19.47 -24.69
N PRO A 356 9.36 20.52 -24.58
CA PRO A 356 10.79 20.35 -24.43
C PRO A 356 11.14 19.74 -23.07
N SER A 357 12.27 19.05 -23.05
CA SER A 357 12.90 18.59 -21.81
C SER A 357 13.81 19.66 -21.24
N ILE A 358 14.14 19.56 -19.96
CA ILE A 358 15.26 20.32 -19.38
C ILE A 358 16.52 20.12 -20.23
N ALA A 359 17.25 21.20 -20.51
CA ALA A 359 18.45 21.15 -21.34
C ALA A 359 19.46 20.19 -20.71
N THR A 360 19.84 19.16 -21.47
CA THR A 360 20.61 18.01 -20.99
C THR A 360 21.73 17.70 -21.98
N TRP A 361 22.94 17.53 -21.47
CA TRP A 361 24.15 17.23 -22.23
C TRP A 361 24.80 15.96 -21.67
N TRP A 362 25.03 14.96 -22.53
CA TRP A 362 25.75 13.76 -22.12
C TRP A 362 27.26 13.93 -22.26
N CYS A 363 27.99 13.86 -21.16
CA CYS A 363 29.43 14.13 -21.11
C CYS A 363 30.30 13.03 -21.76
N GLY A 364 29.67 11.97 -22.30
CA GLY A 364 30.35 10.97 -23.12
C GLY A 364 30.82 11.51 -24.47
N GLN A 365 30.11 12.50 -25.00
CA GLN A 365 30.51 13.18 -26.24
C GLN A 365 31.40 14.39 -25.91
N LYS A 366 32.42 14.62 -26.75
CA LYS A 366 33.46 15.63 -26.46
C LYS A 366 32.92 17.06 -26.45
N GLN A 367 32.07 17.44 -27.41
CA GLN A 367 31.57 18.81 -27.52
C GLN A 367 30.67 19.16 -26.33
N GLU A 368 29.83 18.23 -25.92
CA GLU A 368 28.88 18.29 -24.83
C GLU A 368 29.62 18.35 -23.49
N ARG A 369 30.66 17.51 -23.32
CA ARG A 369 31.55 17.56 -22.16
C ARG A 369 32.27 18.90 -22.06
N ASP A 370 32.82 19.40 -23.16
CA ASP A 370 33.50 20.69 -23.20
C ASP A 370 32.49 21.80 -22.85
N HIS A 371 31.27 21.78 -23.39
CA HIS A 371 30.20 22.73 -23.04
C HIS A 371 29.89 22.74 -21.54
N VAL A 372 29.69 21.56 -20.94
CA VAL A 372 29.42 21.41 -19.51
C VAL A 372 30.59 21.94 -18.67
N ALA A 373 31.83 21.65 -19.06
CA ALA A 373 33.01 22.15 -18.35
C ALA A 373 33.11 23.68 -18.38
N HIS A 374 32.85 24.31 -19.53
CA HIS A 374 32.88 25.78 -19.67
C HIS A 374 31.74 26.47 -18.92
N ASN A 375 30.60 25.82 -18.75
CA ASN A 375 29.40 26.39 -18.13
C ASN A 375 29.08 25.81 -16.75
N ILE A 376 30.04 25.16 -16.11
CA ILE A 376 29.84 24.35 -14.89
C ILE A 376 29.05 25.05 -13.77
N GLU A 377 29.23 26.36 -13.61
CA GLU A 377 28.54 27.15 -12.56
C GLU A 377 27.01 27.16 -12.71
N LYS A 378 26.51 26.96 -13.94
CA LYS A 378 25.08 26.93 -14.27
C LYS A 378 24.55 25.51 -14.46
N MET A 379 25.35 24.50 -14.16
CA MET A 379 25.02 23.10 -14.43
C MET A 379 24.76 22.34 -13.13
N VAL A 380 23.82 21.41 -13.19
CA VAL A 380 23.68 20.29 -12.26
C VAL A 380 24.34 19.08 -12.91
N ILE A 381 25.35 18.51 -12.25
CA ILE A 381 26.06 17.32 -12.73
C ILE A 381 25.58 16.10 -11.97
N GLY A 382 25.25 15.04 -12.68
CA GLY A 382 24.81 13.79 -12.06
C GLY A 382 25.00 12.56 -12.95
N PRO A 383 24.60 11.38 -12.47
CA PRO A 383 24.79 10.13 -13.18
C PRO A 383 23.95 10.05 -14.45
N ALA A 384 24.58 9.71 -15.58
CA ALA A 384 23.95 9.55 -16.89
C ALA A 384 22.88 8.45 -16.91
N TYR A 385 23.10 7.38 -16.15
CA TYR A 385 22.23 6.20 -16.05
C TYR A 385 21.21 6.30 -14.92
N SER A 386 21.11 7.45 -14.23
CA SER A 386 20.07 7.63 -13.22
C SER A 386 18.69 7.57 -13.86
N ARG A 387 17.75 6.94 -13.15
CA ARG A 387 16.32 6.86 -13.47
C ARG A 387 15.47 7.87 -12.71
N GLN A 388 16.09 8.56 -11.76
CA GLN A 388 15.42 9.51 -10.89
C GLN A 388 15.66 10.94 -11.38
N PRO A 389 14.70 11.85 -11.18
CA PRO A 389 14.96 13.28 -11.28
C PRO A 389 16.18 13.66 -10.43
N PHE A 390 16.93 14.67 -10.85
CA PHE A 390 18.13 15.12 -10.12
C PHE A 390 17.84 15.57 -8.68
N PHE A 391 16.58 15.90 -8.35
CA PHE A 391 16.14 16.28 -7.01
C PHE A 391 15.64 15.10 -6.16
N ASP A 392 15.61 13.87 -6.70
CA ASP A 392 15.19 12.65 -6.00
C ASP A 392 16.30 11.58 -5.93
N ASP A 393 17.51 11.88 -6.42
CA ASP A 393 18.58 10.89 -6.63
C ASP A 393 19.53 10.67 -5.45
N ASN A 394 19.01 10.79 -4.22
CA ASN A 394 19.79 10.62 -2.99
C ASN A 394 21.07 11.49 -2.94
N ARG A 395 21.00 12.72 -3.46
CA ARG A 395 22.11 13.70 -3.51
C ARG A 395 23.31 13.22 -4.36
N GLN A 396 23.07 12.37 -5.35
CA GLN A 396 24.08 12.00 -6.33
C GLN A 396 24.31 13.12 -7.36
N SER A 397 23.31 13.99 -7.56
CA SER A 397 23.48 15.20 -8.35
C SER A 397 23.98 16.37 -7.52
N VAL A 398 24.91 17.13 -8.09
CA VAL A 398 25.62 18.24 -7.46
C VAL A 398 25.52 19.50 -8.29
N LEU A 399 25.34 20.65 -7.64
CA LEU A 399 25.38 21.94 -8.29
C LEU A 399 26.82 22.28 -8.64
N GLY A 400 27.13 22.53 -9.91
CA GLY A 400 28.49 22.75 -10.36
C GLY A 400 29.15 24.00 -9.75
N ALA A 401 28.36 24.99 -9.31
CA ALA A 401 28.85 26.12 -8.51
C ALA A 401 29.55 25.67 -7.21
N THR A 402 29.03 24.62 -6.54
CA THR A 402 29.57 24.11 -5.27
C THR A 402 30.80 23.20 -5.46
N LEU A 403 31.00 22.66 -6.66
CA LEU A 403 32.11 21.77 -6.97
C LEU A 403 33.47 22.47 -7.00
N ARG A 404 33.51 23.77 -7.34
CA ARG A 404 34.78 24.52 -7.36
C ARG A 404 35.42 24.67 -5.98
N GLU A 405 34.62 24.68 -4.92
CA GLU A 405 35.09 24.90 -3.55
C GLU A 405 35.50 23.60 -2.85
N THR A 406 35.05 22.44 -3.35
CA THR A 406 35.13 21.15 -2.66
C THR A 406 35.88 20.06 -3.43
N ALA A 407 36.14 20.23 -4.73
CA ALA A 407 36.75 19.19 -5.55
C ALA A 407 38.26 19.00 -5.28
N GLN A 408 38.67 17.75 -5.01
CA GLN A 408 40.07 17.35 -4.83
C GLN A 408 40.86 17.23 -6.15
N HIS A 409 40.17 17.08 -7.28
CA HIS A 409 40.72 17.03 -8.65
C HIS A 409 40.13 18.16 -9.51
N SER A 410 40.80 18.54 -10.61
CA SER A 410 40.21 19.51 -11.54
C SER A 410 38.93 18.94 -12.15
N ILE A 411 37.86 19.75 -12.19
CA ILE A 411 36.56 19.37 -12.75
C ILE A 411 36.72 18.84 -14.19
N ALA A 412 37.65 19.41 -14.96
CA ALA A 412 37.99 18.96 -16.30
C ALA A 412 38.53 17.51 -16.32
N SER A 413 39.43 17.14 -15.41
CA SER A 413 39.98 15.78 -15.31
C SER A 413 38.93 14.75 -14.91
N TRP A 414 38.01 15.13 -14.01
CA TRP A 414 36.89 14.28 -13.63
C TRP A 414 35.94 14.03 -14.80
N LEU A 415 35.52 15.08 -15.50
CA LEU A 415 34.67 14.96 -16.69
C LEU A 415 35.35 14.17 -17.81
N GLU A 416 36.67 14.29 -17.96
CA GLU A 416 37.43 13.53 -18.95
C GLU A 416 37.49 12.02 -18.63
N THR A 417 37.62 11.67 -17.35
CA THR A 417 37.73 10.28 -16.89
C THR A 417 36.37 9.58 -16.83
N ASP A 418 35.35 10.26 -16.30
CA ASP A 418 34.03 9.67 -16.02
C ASP A 418 32.91 10.21 -16.93
N GLY A 419 33.22 11.02 -17.95
CA GLY A 419 32.23 11.70 -18.78
C GLY A 419 31.15 10.80 -19.36
N ALA A 420 31.48 9.58 -19.78
CA ALA A 420 30.49 8.62 -20.30
C ALA A 420 29.41 8.21 -19.28
N LYS A 421 29.68 8.37 -17.98
CA LYS A 421 28.77 8.08 -16.86
C LYS A 421 28.09 9.33 -16.32
N LEU A 422 28.34 10.51 -16.89
CA LEU A 422 27.86 11.79 -16.38
C LEU A 422 27.00 12.53 -17.41
N VAL A 423 26.08 13.31 -16.88
CA VAL A 423 25.32 14.31 -17.65
C VAL A 423 25.41 15.66 -16.94
N GLY A 424 25.45 16.73 -17.73
CA GLY A 424 25.14 18.07 -17.25
C GLY A 424 23.70 18.41 -17.61
N GLN A 425 22.97 19.00 -16.68
CA GLN A 425 21.65 19.59 -16.92
C GLN A 425 21.67 21.05 -16.50
N GLU A 426 20.90 21.91 -17.16
CA GLU A 426 20.81 23.31 -16.76
C GLU A 426 20.23 23.43 -15.33
N ALA A 427 20.80 24.29 -14.50
CA ALA A 427 20.26 24.58 -13.17
C ALA A 427 18.98 25.41 -13.30
N VAL A 428 17.84 24.75 -13.33
CA VAL A 428 16.52 25.38 -13.52
C VAL A 428 15.91 25.90 -12.21
N THR A 429 15.18 27.00 -12.33
CA THR A 429 14.24 27.48 -11.32
C THR A 429 12.84 27.00 -11.66
N LEU A 430 12.09 26.54 -10.65
CA LEU A 430 10.71 26.10 -10.81
C LEU A 430 9.74 27.21 -10.38
N SER A 431 8.54 27.19 -10.96
CA SER A 431 7.47 28.08 -10.53
C SER A 431 7.07 27.82 -9.07
N THR A 432 6.51 28.86 -8.46
CA THR A 432 5.93 28.78 -7.12
C THR A 432 4.41 28.65 -7.14
N THR A 433 3.87 27.97 -6.14
CA THR A 433 2.43 27.85 -5.90
C THR A 433 2.12 28.24 -4.45
N PRO A 434 0.91 28.76 -4.14
CA PRO A 434 0.52 29.05 -2.77
C PRO A 434 0.44 27.79 -1.92
N ALA A 435 1.17 27.79 -0.80
CA ALA A 435 1.10 26.74 0.22
C ALA A 435 0.79 27.35 1.58
N MET A 436 0.03 26.61 2.40
CA MET A 436 -0.27 27.01 3.77
C MET A 436 0.90 26.67 4.69
N VAL A 437 1.56 27.69 5.26
CA VAL A 437 2.69 27.55 6.17
C VAL A 437 2.47 28.44 7.39
N ASP A 438 2.44 27.84 8.57
CA ASP A 438 2.22 28.54 9.85
C ASP A 438 0.99 29.47 9.83
N GLY A 439 -0.11 29.00 9.22
CA GLY A 439 -1.37 29.74 9.11
C GLY A 439 -1.38 30.85 8.05
N ARG A 440 -0.34 30.98 7.21
CA ARG A 440 -0.26 31.97 6.14
C ARG A 440 0.03 31.35 4.79
N LEU A 441 -0.50 31.95 3.72
CA LEU A 441 -0.09 31.59 2.37
C LEU A 441 1.33 32.07 2.09
N GLN A 442 2.20 31.17 1.65
CA GLN A 442 3.56 31.46 1.23
C GLN A 442 3.85 30.84 -0.14
N PRO A 443 4.61 31.51 -1.03
CA PRO A 443 5.03 30.91 -2.29
C PRO A 443 6.05 29.81 -2.02
N ARG A 444 5.79 28.61 -2.57
CA ARG A 444 6.70 27.47 -2.48
C ARG A 444 6.95 26.88 -3.87
N PRO A 445 8.19 26.46 -4.18
CA PRO A 445 8.49 25.85 -5.47
C PRO A 445 7.69 24.57 -5.67
N MET A 446 7.26 24.30 -6.90
CA MET A 446 6.45 23.13 -7.20
C MET A 446 6.91 22.35 -8.43
N SER A 447 6.63 21.04 -8.41
CA SER A 447 6.66 20.17 -9.59
C SER A 447 5.41 19.32 -9.65
N LEU A 448 5.07 18.84 -10.85
CA LEU A 448 3.87 18.05 -11.10
C LEU A 448 4.24 16.74 -11.77
N ARG A 449 3.81 15.63 -11.17
CA ARG A 449 3.79 14.33 -11.85
C ARG A 449 2.43 14.12 -12.52
N VAL A 450 2.45 14.01 -13.84
CA VAL A 450 1.27 13.78 -14.68
C VAL A 450 1.26 12.33 -15.16
N PHE A 451 0.09 11.69 -15.18
CA PHE A 451 -0.06 10.29 -15.57
C PHE A 451 -0.69 10.14 -16.96
N ALA A 452 -0.20 9.18 -17.72
CA ALA A 452 -0.71 8.82 -19.04
C ALA A 452 -1.05 7.33 -19.08
N ALA A 453 -2.22 6.99 -19.63
CA ALA A 453 -2.67 5.63 -19.82
C ALA A 453 -3.00 5.38 -21.29
N ARG A 454 -2.54 4.26 -21.84
CA ARG A 454 -2.91 3.81 -23.18
C ARG A 454 -4.29 3.17 -23.11
N THR A 455 -5.20 3.66 -23.92
CA THR A 455 -6.57 3.19 -24.05
C THR A 455 -6.80 2.65 -25.47
N LYS A 456 -7.99 2.09 -25.73
CA LYS A 456 -8.38 1.67 -27.08
C LYS A 456 -8.38 2.82 -28.11
N ASP A 457 -8.56 4.05 -27.65
CA ASP A 457 -8.66 5.26 -28.48
C ASP A 457 -7.32 6.04 -28.50
N GLY A 458 -6.23 5.45 -27.98
CA GLY A 458 -4.91 6.08 -27.87
C GLY A 458 -4.55 6.50 -26.45
N TRP A 459 -3.53 7.35 -26.32
CA TRP A 459 -3.08 7.85 -25.01
C TRP A 459 -4.05 8.87 -24.42
N GLN A 460 -4.43 8.64 -23.16
CA GLN A 460 -5.20 9.59 -22.37
C GLN A 460 -4.32 10.12 -21.23
N ILE A 461 -4.32 11.44 -21.06
CA ILE A 461 -3.65 12.12 -19.95
C ILE A 461 -4.67 12.31 -18.82
N MET A 462 -4.29 11.96 -17.59
CA MET A 462 -5.11 12.19 -16.41
C MET A 462 -5.42 13.68 -16.27
N PRO A 463 -6.67 14.14 -16.13
CA PRO A 463 -6.98 15.56 -15.96
C PRO A 463 -6.71 16.00 -14.50
N GLY A 464 -5.43 16.04 -14.16
CA GLY A 464 -4.88 16.28 -12.83
C GLY A 464 -3.52 15.60 -12.68
N GLY A 465 -3.06 15.45 -11.46
CA GLY A 465 -1.78 14.78 -11.20
C GLY A 465 -1.40 14.84 -9.74
N PHE A 466 -0.12 14.56 -9.49
CA PHE A 466 0.47 14.57 -8.17
C PHE A 466 1.39 15.78 -8.02
N GLY A 467 0.94 16.81 -7.31
CA GLY A 467 1.73 18.01 -7.06
C GLY A 467 2.71 17.78 -5.90
N ARG A 468 3.96 18.21 -6.08
CA ARG A 468 4.98 18.25 -5.02
C ARG A 468 5.35 19.69 -4.76
N ILE A 469 5.30 20.10 -3.50
CA ILE A 469 5.58 21.46 -3.05
C ILE A 469 6.78 21.42 -2.12
N GLY A 470 7.84 22.16 -2.44
CA GLY A 470 9.05 22.21 -1.62
C GLY A 470 8.82 22.79 -0.22
N SER A 471 9.59 22.33 0.76
CA SER A 471 9.52 22.80 2.14
C SER A 471 10.12 24.21 2.35
N GLY A 472 11.08 24.61 1.52
CA GLY A 472 11.78 25.89 1.59
C GLY A 472 11.30 26.94 0.59
N SER A 473 11.87 28.14 0.64
CA SER A 473 11.62 29.23 -0.32
C SER A 473 12.65 29.27 -1.46
N ASP A 474 13.63 28.36 -1.46
CA ASP A 474 14.61 28.25 -2.53
C ASP A 474 13.94 27.63 -3.76
N VAL A 475 13.86 28.41 -4.84
CA VAL A 475 13.20 28.03 -6.11
C VAL A 475 14.09 27.20 -7.03
N ALA A 476 15.36 27.00 -6.67
CA ALA A 476 16.22 26.06 -7.37
C ALA A 476 15.59 24.67 -7.29
N ALA A 477 15.45 23.98 -8.43
CA ALA A 477 14.84 22.66 -8.44
C ALA A 477 15.55 21.65 -7.51
N MET A 478 16.86 21.85 -7.26
CA MET A 478 17.62 21.06 -6.30
C MET A 478 17.12 21.18 -4.85
N ALA A 479 16.52 22.31 -4.47
CA ALA A 479 15.98 22.51 -3.13
C ALA A 479 14.78 21.59 -2.82
N MET A 480 14.15 21.01 -3.84
CA MET A 480 13.11 19.99 -3.65
C MET A 480 13.64 18.72 -2.96
N GLN A 481 14.96 18.49 -2.94
CA GLN A 481 15.62 17.40 -2.18
C GLN A 481 15.39 17.48 -0.67
N ALA A 482 15.07 18.67 -0.13
CA ALA A 482 14.83 18.87 1.30
C ALA A 482 13.51 18.25 1.78
N GLY A 483 12.71 17.69 0.87
CA GLY A 483 11.36 17.20 1.14
C GLY A 483 10.32 18.31 0.99
N GLY A 484 9.06 17.94 1.20
CA GLY A 484 7.95 18.82 0.88
C GLY A 484 6.59 18.20 1.18
N SER A 485 5.54 18.92 0.78
CA SER A 485 4.15 18.46 0.87
C SER A 485 3.61 18.04 -0.49
N ALA A 486 2.67 17.09 -0.48
CA ALA A 486 1.93 16.65 -1.64
C ALA A 486 0.62 17.45 -1.78
N ALA A 487 0.37 17.98 -2.97
CA ALA A 487 -0.84 18.71 -3.32
C ALA A 487 -1.68 17.94 -4.34
N ASP A 488 -2.99 18.19 -4.29
CA ASP A 488 -3.89 17.88 -5.40
C ASP A 488 -3.69 18.92 -6.52
N VAL A 489 -4.03 18.53 -7.75
CA VAL A 489 -3.99 19.40 -8.93
C VAL A 489 -5.36 19.41 -9.59
N TRP A 490 -5.98 20.59 -9.63
CA TRP A 490 -7.29 20.84 -10.20
C TRP A 490 -7.15 21.37 -11.62
N ILE A 491 -7.64 20.60 -12.58
CA ILE A 491 -7.85 21.10 -13.94
C ILE A 491 -9.25 21.67 -14.00
N VAL A 492 -9.35 22.99 -14.18
CA VAL A 492 -10.59 23.74 -14.07
C VAL A 492 -11.06 24.17 -15.45
N SER A 493 -12.27 23.75 -15.81
CA SER A 493 -12.92 24.19 -17.05
C SER A 493 -13.72 25.46 -16.84
N GLU A 494 -13.88 26.25 -17.90
CA GLU A 494 -14.83 27.37 -17.91
C GLU A 494 -16.28 26.88 -17.97
N LYS A 495 -16.51 25.68 -18.51
CA LYS A 495 -17.84 25.11 -18.71
C LYS A 495 -18.10 23.94 -17.76
N PRO A 496 -19.38 23.64 -17.44
CA PRO A 496 -19.73 22.44 -16.70
C PRO A 496 -19.10 21.18 -17.32
N VAL A 497 -18.38 20.42 -16.50
CA VAL A 497 -17.75 19.16 -16.88
C VAL A 497 -18.68 17.98 -16.64
N GLU A 498 -18.61 16.97 -17.51
CA GLU A 498 -19.39 15.75 -17.38
C GLU A 498 -19.01 15.00 -16.09
N ARG A 499 -20.03 14.55 -15.33
CA ARG A 499 -19.85 13.83 -14.08
C ARG A 499 -19.75 12.33 -14.33
N ILE A 500 -18.70 11.92 -15.05
CA ILE A 500 -18.42 10.49 -15.31
C ILE A 500 -18.15 9.79 -13.97
N THR A 501 -18.79 8.63 -13.80
CA THR A 501 -18.64 7.74 -12.66
C THR A 501 -18.06 6.41 -13.14
N LEU A 502 -17.32 5.72 -12.27
CA LEU A 502 -16.89 4.34 -12.53
C LEU A 502 -18.01 3.32 -12.37
N LEU A 503 -19.15 3.75 -11.83
CA LEU A 503 -20.34 2.93 -11.71
C LEU A 503 -20.86 2.62 -13.13
N PRO A 504 -21.01 1.35 -13.50
CA PRO A 504 -21.59 0.99 -14.78
C PRO A 504 -23.01 1.58 -14.89
N ALA A 505 -23.40 1.98 -16.10
CA ALA A 505 -24.80 2.29 -16.38
C ALA A 505 -25.64 1.03 -16.08
N GLU A 506 -26.80 1.18 -15.46
CA GLU A 506 -27.74 0.09 -15.15
C GLU A 506 -28.39 -0.46 -16.44
N GLU A 507 -27.59 -1.09 -17.31
CA GLU A 507 -28.11 -1.74 -18.52
C GLU A 507 -28.23 -3.25 -18.33
N GLN A 508 -27.30 -3.88 -17.59
CA GLN A 508 -27.32 -5.31 -17.27
C GLN A 508 -26.67 -5.59 -15.91
N PHE A 509 -27.36 -6.35 -15.05
CA PHE A 509 -26.83 -6.81 -13.76
C PHE A 509 -26.32 -8.25 -13.88
N THR A 510 -25.01 -8.44 -13.79
CA THR A 510 -24.38 -9.75 -13.65
C THR A 510 -23.80 -9.87 -12.25
N ARG A 511 -24.30 -10.80 -11.43
CA ARG A 511 -23.70 -11.08 -10.13
C ARG A 511 -22.37 -11.78 -10.34
N ASN A 512 -21.27 -11.02 -10.26
CA ASN A 512 -19.93 -11.60 -10.24
C ASN A 512 -19.79 -12.47 -8.99
N MET A 513 -19.57 -13.78 -9.18
CA MET A 513 -19.14 -14.65 -8.08
C MET A 513 -17.79 -14.11 -7.58
N PRO A 514 -17.62 -13.87 -6.27
CA PRO A 514 -16.37 -13.31 -5.76
C PRO A 514 -15.22 -14.23 -6.20
N GLY A 515 -14.17 -13.63 -6.79
CA GLY A 515 -13.05 -14.36 -7.35
C GLY A 515 -12.45 -15.36 -6.35
N SER A 516 -11.87 -16.43 -6.87
CA SER A 516 -11.19 -17.43 -6.05
C SER A 516 -10.08 -16.77 -5.22
N LEU A 517 -10.21 -16.88 -3.89
CA LEU A 517 -9.30 -16.28 -2.91
C LEU A 517 -7.85 -16.78 -3.13
N PRO A 518 -6.86 -15.89 -3.30
CA PRO A 518 -5.45 -16.29 -3.35
C PRO A 518 -5.04 -17.05 -2.09
N SER A 519 -4.20 -18.08 -2.23
CA SER A 519 -3.83 -18.96 -1.12
C SER A 519 -3.12 -18.20 0.02
N ARG A 520 -2.24 -17.26 -0.29
CA ARG A 520 -1.59 -16.39 0.71
C ARG A 520 -2.57 -15.51 1.47
N ALA A 521 -3.60 -15.00 0.79
CA ALA A 521 -4.64 -14.21 1.46
C ALA A 521 -5.47 -15.10 2.41
N ALA A 522 -5.74 -16.35 2.02
CA ALA A 522 -6.37 -17.34 2.90
C ALA A 522 -5.48 -17.68 4.11
N ASP A 523 -4.17 -17.82 3.90
CA ASP A 523 -3.19 -18.10 4.95
C ASP A 523 -3.13 -16.96 5.98
N ASN A 524 -3.04 -15.71 5.52
CA ASN A 524 -3.08 -14.54 6.41
C ASN A 524 -4.40 -14.42 7.18
N LEU A 525 -5.55 -14.75 6.56
CA LEU A 525 -6.85 -14.76 7.25
C LEU A 525 -6.93 -15.86 8.30
N PHE A 526 -6.46 -17.07 7.97
CA PHE A 526 -6.42 -18.21 8.88
C PHE A 526 -5.54 -17.90 10.11
N TRP A 527 -4.30 -17.45 9.88
CA TRP A 527 -3.39 -17.10 10.96
C TRP A 527 -3.83 -15.88 11.76
N LEU A 528 -4.42 -14.86 11.13
CA LEU A 528 -5.02 -13.75 11.86
C LEU A 528 -6.07 -14.25 12.87
N GLY A 529 -6.96 -15.16 12.43
CA GLY A 529 -7.95 -15.77 13.31
C GLY A 529 -7.30 -16.46 14.51
N ARG A 530 -6.23 -17.23 14.27
CA ARG A 530 -5.47 -17.92 15.33
C ARG A 530 -4.77 -16.95 16.28
N TYR A 531 -4.03 -15.96 15.77
CA TYR A 531 -3.30 -15.00 16.62
C TYR A 531 -4.23 -14.18 17.52
N ILE A 532 -5.40 -13.80 17.01
CA ILE A 532 -6.40 -13.08 17.80
C ILE A 532 -6.94 -13.96 18.93
N GLU A 533 -7.31 -15.21 18.66
CA GLU A 533 -7.80 -16.11 19.71
C GLU A 533 -6.70 -16.54 20.69
N ARG A 534 -5.45 -16.68 20.24
CA ARG A 534 -4.30 -16.92 21.11
C ARG A 534 -4.06 -15.76 22.06
N ALA A 535 -4.11 -14.53 21.55
CA ALA A 535 -4.04 -13.33 22.38
C ALA A 535 -5.22 -13.27 23.36
N GLU A 536 -6.44 -13.57 22.91
CA GLU A 536 -7.61 -13.60 23.79
C GLU A 536 -7.48 -14.65 24.90
N GLY A 537 -7.00 -15.85 24.56
CA GLY A 537 -6.76 -16.94 25.52
C GLY A 537 -5.77 -16.52 26.61
N ALA A 538 -4.62 -16.00 26.20
CA ALA A 538 -3.59 -15.49 27.13
C ALA A 538 -4.15 -14.37 28.02
N LEU A 539 -4.87 -13.40 27.45
CA LEU A 539 -5.49 -12.30 28.21
C LEU A 539 -6.46 -12.81 29.29
N ARG A 540 -7.24 -13.86 28.99
CA ARG A 540 -8.21 -14.43 29.94
C ARG A 540 -7.52 -15.14 31.10
N ILE A 541 -6.48 -15.94 30.82
CA ILE A 541 -5.70 -16.61 31.88
C ILE A 541 -4.97 -15.58 32.74
N LEU A 542 -4.28 -14.63 32.10
CA LEU A 542 -3.55 -13.57 32.81
C LEU A 542 -4.46 -12.72 33.68
N ARG A 543 -5.69 -12.42 33.22
CA ARG A 543 -6.67 -11.70 34.04
C ARG A 543 -7.03 -12.49 35.31
N ALA A 544 -7.36 -13.78 35.15
CA ALA A 544 -7.75 -14.64 36.26
C ALA A 544 -6.59 -14.88 37.25
N TRP A 545 -5.38 -15.02 36.74
CA TRP A 545 -4.16 -15.15 37.54
C TRP A 545 -3.84 -13.86 38.30
N ASN A 546 -3.80 -12.71 37.62
CA ASN A 546 -3.46 -11.41 38.22
C ASN A 546 -4.51 -10.95 39.25
N ALA A 547 -5.79 -11.25 39.04
CA ALA A 547 -6.85 -10.97 40.02
C ALA A 547 -6.58 -11.66 41.36
N ARG A 548 -6.20 -12.95 41.34
CA ARG A 548 -5.86 -13.71 42.55
C ARG A 548 -4.51 -13.29 43.13
N PHE A 549 -3.51 -13.03 42.29
CA PHE A 549 -2.22 -12.51 42.74
C PHE A 549 -2.36 -11.16 43.45
N ALA A 550 -3.30 -10.29 43.03
CA ALA A 550 -3.59 -9.03 43.70
C ALA A 550 -4.16 -9.21 45.11
N GLU A 551 -4.90 -10.30 45.36
CA GLU A 551 -5.48 -10.59 46.67
C GLU A 551 -4.43 -11.12 47.67
N THR A 552 -3.46 -11.89 47.18
CA THR A 552 -2.57 -12.69 48.05
C THR A 552 -1.12 -12.24 48.04
N ALA A 553 -0.69 -11.55 46.98
CA ALA A 553 0.69 -11.11 46.72
C ALA A 553 1.75 -12.22 46.81
N ASP A 554 1.35 -13.49 46.75
CA ASP A 554 2.23 -14.64 46.82
C ASP A 554 2.08 -15.51 45.55
N PRO A 555 3.03 -15.45 44.61
CA PRO A 555 2.94 -16.22 43.37
C PRO A 555 3.16 -17.73 43.60
N LYS A 556 3.64 -18.13 44.79
CA LYS A 556 3.93 -19.53 45.14
C LYS A 556 2.73 -20.28 45.70
N GLN A 557 1.57 -19.63 45.81
CA GLN A 557 0.35 -20.34 46.16
C GLN A 557 0.09 -21.49 45.18
N PRO A 558 -0.37 -22.66 45.65
CA PRO A 558 -0.48 -23.86 44.81
C PRO A 558 -1.18 -23.61 43.47
N LEU A 559 -2.31 -22.89 43.47
CA LEU A 559 -3.05 -22.56 42.24
C LEU A 559 -2.29 -21.59 41.31
N LEU A 560 -1.64 -20.55 41.87
CA LEU A 560 -0.90 -19.57 41.06
C LEU A 560 0.39 -20.16 40.50
N ALA A 561 1.10 -20.99 41.27
CA ALA A 561 2.29 -21.70 40.81
C ALA A 561 1.93 -22.70 39.70
N PHE A 562 0.86 -23.47 39.88
CA PHE A 562 0.35 -24.42 38.89
C PHE A 562 -0.01 -23.75 37.55
N VAL A 563 -0.72 -22.62 37.61
CA VAL A 563 -1.07 -21.86 36.39
C VAL A 563 0.14 -21.15 35.79
N SER A 564 1.12 -20.74 36.61
CA SER A 564 2.37 -20.17 36.10
C SER A 564 3.18 -21.21 35.31
N GLU A 565 3.22 -22.46 35.76
CA GLU A 565 3.87 -23.56 35.02
C GLU A 565 3.21 -23.77 33.64
N TYR A 566 1.88 -23.72 33.56
CA TYR A 566 1.15 -23.75 32.30
C TYR A 566 1.50 -22.57 31.38
N LEU A 567 1.56 -21.35 31.94
CA LEU A 567 1.88 -20.13 31.20
C LEU A 567 3.35 -20.13 30.72
N GLU A 568 4.28 -20.64 31.50
CA GLU A 568 5.69 -20.81 31.13
C GLU A 568 5.85 -21.75 29.93
N ALA A 569 5.08 -22.84 29.86
CA ALA A 569 5.07 -23.73 28.70
C ALA A 569 4.57 -23.04 27.40
N LEU A 570 3.87 -21.90 27.53
CA LEU A 570 3.43 -21.05 26.43
C LEU A 570 4.32 -19.81 26.22
N ASP A 571 5.48 -19.74 26.88
CA ASP A 571 6.40 -18.60 26.86
C ASP A 571 5.75 -17.30 27.37
N ILE A 572 4.87 -17.40 28.38
CA ILE A 572 4.19 -16.26 29.01
C ILE A 572 4.76 -16.05 30.42
N ASN A 573 5.56 -14.99 30.58
CA ASN A 573 6.14 -14.61 31.86
C ASN A 573 5.16 -13.81 32.73
N THR A 574 4.77 -14.33 33.89
CA THR A 574 3.85 -13.70 34.84
C THR A 574 4.46 -12.55 35.66
N ASP A 575 5.78 -12.38 35.66
CA ASP A 575 6.48 -11.24 36.29
C ASP A 575 6.27 -9.93 35.49
N GLN A 576 5.76 -10.01 34.26
CA GLN A 576 5.43 -8.87 33.42
C GLN A 576 3.92 -8.61 33.47
N GLY A 577 3.52 -7.35 33.70
CA GLY A 577 2.10 -6.99 33.73
C GLY A 577 1.40 -7.21 32.38
N VAL A 578 2.09 -6.94 31.27
CA VAL A 578 1.71 -7.37 29.92
C VAL A 578 2.91 -8.09 29.30
N PRO A 579 2.86 -9.42 29.12
CA PRO A 579 4.03 -10.18 28.65
C PRO A 579 4.42 -9.89 27.20
N GLU A 580 5.71 -10.04 26.88
CA GLU A 580 6.24 -9.85 25.52
C GLU A 580 5.62 -10.80 24.49
N SER A 581 5.37 -12.06 24.83
CA SER A 581 4.72 -13.04 23.95
C SER A 581 3.28 -12.65 23.57
N LEU A 582 2.54 -11.98 24.47
CA LEU A 582 1.23 -11.40 24.16
C LEU A 582 1.35 -10.26 23.13
N LEU A 583 2.37 -9.40 23.27
CA LEU A 583 2.67 -8.39 22.24
C LEU A 583 3.03 -9.05 20.91
N GLY A 584 3.82 -10.12 20.94
CA GLY A 584 4.15 -10.94 19.77
C GLY A 584 2.91 -11.39 19.02
N ASN A 585 1.96 -12.01 19.72
CA ASN A 585 0.69 -12.47 19.12
C ASN A 585 -0.12 -11.31 18.50
N ILE A 586 -0.25 -10.18 19.20
CA ILE A 586 -0.97 -9.00 18.68
C ILE A 586 -0.25 -8.41 17.46
N ASN A 587 1.08 -8.32 17.49
CA ASN A 587 1.87 -7.83 16.37
C ASN A 587 1.78 -8.78 15.17
N SER A 588 1.78 -10.10 15.37
CA SER A 588 1.56 -11.08 14.31
C SER A 588 0.15 -10.96 13.70
N ALA A 589 -0.87 -10.72 14.52
CA ALA A 589 -2.22 -10.40 14.02
C ALA A 589 -2.23 -9.12 13.16
N VAL A 590 -1.59 -8.03 13.62
CA VAL A 590 -1.45 -6.80 12.84
C VAL A 590 -0.71 -7.05 11.52
N TYR A 591 0.38 -7.83 11.55
CA TYR A 591 1.14 -8.18 10.36
C TYR A 591 0.30 -8.95 9.35
N SER A 592 -0.37 -10.02 9.79
CA SER A 592 -1.27 -10.81 8.94
C SER A 592 -2.37 -9.93 8.34
N ALA A 593 -3.01 -9.06 9.14
CA ALA A 593 -4.03 -8.14 8.64
C ALA A 593 -3.48 -7.11 7.64
N SER A 594 -2.22 -6.67 7.81
CA SER A 594 -1.58 -5.69 6.93
C SER A 594 -1.34 -6.22 5.51
N ASN A 595 -1.10 -7.53 5.38
CA ASN A 595 -0.89 -8.23 4.11
C ASN A 595 -2.17 -8.37 3.26
N ILE A 596 -3.34 -8.16 3.87
CA ILE A 596 -4.67 -8.30 3.28
C ILE A 596 -5.53 -7.06 3.61
N ARG A 597 -4.89 -5.88 3.65
CA ARG A 597 -5.54 -4.62 4.04
C ARG A 597 -6.73 -4.26 3.17
N ASP A 598 -6.73 -4.67 1.90
CA ASP A 598 -7.85 -4.50 0.96
C ASP A 598 -9.13 -5.24 1.38
N ARG A 599 -9.05 -6.14 2.36
CA ARG A 599 -10.16 -6.98 2.84
C ARG A 599 -10.81 -6.51 4.14
N PHE A 600 -10.25 -5.50 4.81
CA PHE A 600 -10.80 -4.97 6.05
C PHE A 600 -11.54 -3.66 5.82
N SER A 601 -12.59 -3.43 6.61
CA SER A 601 -13.16 -2.10 6.75
C SER A 601 -12.12 -1.17 7.41
N PRO A 602 -12.17 0.14 7.12
CA PRO A 602 -11.35 1.12 7.82
C PRO A 602 -11.46 1.00 9.34
N ASP A 603 -12.68 0.80 9.86
CA ASP A 603 -12.94 0.66 11.29
C ASP A 603 -12.28 -0.59 11.91
N GLY A 604 -12.34 -1.73 11.21
CA GLY A 604 -11.69 -2.96 11.66
C GLY A 604 -10.17 -2.80 11.74
N TRP A 605 -9.57 -2.12 10.76
CA TRP A 605 -8.14 -1.81 10.75
C TRP A 605 -7.75 -0.85 11.89
N LEU A 606 -8.56 0.18 12.14
CA LEU A 606 -8.34 1.12 13.24
C LEU A 606 -8.43 0.44 14.60
N ALA A 607 -9.43 -0.42 14.81
CA ALA A 607 -9.61 -1.17 16.05
C ALA A 607 -8.42 -2.08 16.38
N LEU A 608 -7.89 -2.80 15.38
CA LEU A 608 -6.72 -3.66 15.57
C LEU A 608 -5.45 -2.86 15.89
N ASN A 609 -5.24 -1.72 15.23
CA ASN A 609 -4.11 -0.84 15.52
C ASN A 609 -4.21 -0.18 16.90
N ASP A 610 -5.40 0.23 17.30
CA ASP A 610 -5.65 0.78 18.63
C ASP A 610 -5.41 -0.26 19.74
N LEU A 611 -5.79 -1.52 19.51
CA LEU A 611 -5.43 -2.66 20.38
C LEU A 611 -3.90 -2.77 20.51
N ALA A 612 -3.17 -2.82 19.39
CA ALA A 612 -1.71 -2.97 19.39
C ALA A 612 -1.00 -1.79 20.07
N LYS A 613 -1.41 -0.55 19.78
CA LYS A 613 -0.89 0.66 20.44
C LYS A 613 -1.13 0.64 21.94
N THR A 614 -2.34 0.25 22.36
CA THR A 614 -2.70 0.14 23.78
C THR A 614 -1.85 -0.91 24.48
N ALA A 615 -1.69 -2.09 23.87
CA ALA A 615 -0.91 -3.18 24.45
C ALA A 615 0.56 -2.79 24.66
N ARG A 616 1.22 -2.16 23.67
CA ARG A 616 2.60 -1.67 23.81
C ARG A 616 2.76 -0.68 24.95
N ARG A 617 1.86 0.30 25.04
CA ARG A 617 1.87 1.28 26.13
C ARG A 617 1.69 0.62 27.50
N PHE A 618 0.90 -0.45 27.59
CA PHE A 618 0.70 -1.17 28.84
C PHE A 618 1.92 -2.03 29.21
N HIS A 619 2.56 -2.68 28.25
CA HIS A 619 3.81 -3.42 28.48
C HIS A 619 4.90 -2.55 29.13
N GLU A 620 5.04 -1.29 28.73
CA GLU A 620 6.05 -0.39 29.29
C GLU A 620 5.76 0.07 30.73
N LYS A 621 4.50 0.05 31.18
CA LYS A 621 4.04 0.80 32.36
C LYS A 621 3.32 -0.02 33.42
N ILE A 622 2.70 -1.13 33.04
CA ILE A 622 1.81 -1.90 33.91
C ILE A 622 2.59 -2.98 34.64
N LYS A 623 2.39 -3.07 35.95
CA LYS A 623 2.98 -4.08 36.82
C LYS A 623 1.99 -5.23 37.07
N PRO A 624 2.47 -6.46 37.40
CA PRO A 624 1.60 -7.57 37.81
C PRO A 624 0.71 -7.22 39.01
N GLY A 625 -0.44 -7.90 39.11
CA GLY A 625 -1.46 -7.67 40.14
C GLY A 625 -2.66 -6.90 39.60
N ASP A 626 -3.23 -5.99 40.41
CA ASP A 626 -4.51 -5.34 40.10
C ASP A 626 -4.45 -4.51 38.79
N ASP A 627 -3.36 -3.76 38.59
CA ASP A 627 -3.11 -2.97 37.37
C ASP A 627 -3.12 -3.85 36.11
N ALA A 628 -2.46 -5.02 36.17
CA ALA A 628 -2.43 -5.99 35.08
C ALA A 628 -3.82 -6.60 34.82
N SER A 629 -4.55 -6.99 35.87
CA SER A 629 -5.93 -7.50 35.74
C SER A 629 -6.86 -6.49 35.05
N HIS A 630 -6.76 -5.21 35.44
CA HIS A 630 -7.49 -4.12 34.80
C HIS A 630 -7.06 -3.91 33.34
N ALA A 631 -5.76 -3.93 33.07
CA ALA A 631 -5.21 -3.84 31.72
C ALA A 631 -5.70 -4.97 30.81
N MET A 632 -5.71 -6.22 31.29
CA MET A 632 -6.25 -7.38 30.55
C MET A 632 -7.72 -7.17 30.19
N THR A 633 -8.52 -6.61 31.10
CA THR A 633 -9.93 -6.30 30.85
C THR A 633 -10.12 -5.24 29.76
N ILE A 634 -9.27 -4.21 29.72
CA ILE A 634 -9.28 -3.21 28.64
C ILE A 634 -8.92 -3.85 27.30
N LEU A 635 -7.85 -4.66 27.26
CA LEU A 635 -7.39 -5.32 26.03
C LEU A 635 -8.43 -6.32 25.51
N LEU A 636 -9.07 -7.10 26.38
CA LEU A 636 -10.17 -8.00 26.02
C LEU A 636 -11.35 -7.25 25.37
N ARG A 637 -11.75 -6.09 25.92
CA ARG A 637 -12.81 -5.27 25.32
C ARG A 637 -12.44 -4.74 23.94
N LYS A 638 -11.19 -4.28 23.76
CA LYS A 638 -10.70 -3.81 22.44
C LYS A 638 -10.63 -4.95 21.42
N LEU A 639 -10.15 -6.12 21.83
CA LEU A 639 -10.11 -7.32 20.99
C LEU A 639 -11.52 -7.79 20.61
N ALA A 640 -12.48 -7.78 21.55
CA ALA A 640 -13.88 -8.07 21.28
C ALA A 640 -14.49 -7.04 20.29
N GLY A 641 -14.13 -5.76 20.42
CA GLY A 641 -14.52 -4.73 19.45
C GLY A 641 -14.02 -5.00 18.04
N PHE A 642 -12.75 -5.38 17.90
CA PHE A 642 -12.20 -5.83 16.61
C PHE A 642 -12.93 -7.06 16.07
N ALA A 643 -13.11 -8.10 16.88
CA ALA A 643 -13.78 -9.33 16.48
C ALA A 643 -15.24 -9.09 16.06
N GLY A 644 -15.95 -8.20 16.76
CA GLY A 644 -17.30 -7.76 16.42
C GLY A 644 -17.34 -7.05 15.06
N LEU A 645 -16.45 -6.09 14.83
CA LEU A 645 -16.36 -5.37 13.56
C LEU A 645 -16.05 -6.30 12.38
N VAL A 646 -15.18 -7.29 12.56
CA VAL A 646 -14.90 -8.30 11.53
C VAL A 646 -16.14 -9.16 11.27
N HIS A 647 -16.84 -9.58 12.32
CA HIS A 647 -18.01 -10.45 12.20
C HIS A 647 -19.23 -9.75 11.58
N GLU A 648 -19.39 -8.45 11.81
CA GLU A 648 -20.50 -7.65 11.27
C GLU A 648 -20.24 -7.13 9.86
N ASN A 649 -19.01 -6.68 9.55
CA ASN A 649 -18.71 -5.98 8.30
C ASN A 649 -18.10 -6.86 7.21
N MET A 650 -17.47 -7.99 7.56
CA MET A 650 -16.83 -8.85 6.56
C MET A 650 -17.87 -9.72 5.87
N TYR A 651 -17.93 -9.63 4.54
CA TYR A 651 -18.82 -10.47 3.74
C TYR A 651 -18.48 -11.96 3.92
N ARG A 652 -19.49 -12.79 4.26
CA ARG A 652 -19.35 -14.23 4.59
C ARG A 652 -19.07 -15.09 3.36
N PHE A 653 -17.89 -14.92 2.81
CA PHE A 653 -17.35 -15.72 1.71
C PHE A 653 -16.10 -16.48 2.16
N THR A 654 -15.41 -17.14 1.23
CA THR A 654 -14.28 -18.03 1.52
C THR A 654 -13.23 -17.42 2.48
N GLY A 655 -12.90 -16.14 2.33
CA GLY A 655 -11.95 -15.48 3.22
C GLY A 655 -12.41 -15.42 4.69
N TRP A 656 -13.69 -15.09 4.90
CA TRP A 656 -14.27 -15.10 6.24
C TRP A 656 -14.24 -16.49 6.86
N ARG A 657 -14.44 -17.54 6.05
CA ARG A 657 -14.38 -18.94 6.52
C ARG A 657 -13.00 -19.33 7.01
N PHE A 658 -11.93 -18.98 6.30
CA PHE A 658 -10.56 -19.25 6.76
C PHE A 658 -10.26 -18.56 8.08
N LEU A 659 -10.68 -17.29 8.22
CA LEU A 659 -10.57 -16.56 9.49
C LEU A 659 -11.38 -17.24 10.60
N ALA A 660 -12.64 -17.62 10.33
CA ALA A 660 -13.51 -18.28 11.30
C ALA A 660 -12.94 -19.64 11.73
N ILE A 661 -12.51 -20.49 10.79
CA ILE A 661 -11.88 -21.78 11.07
C ILE A 661 -10.62 -21.59 11.92
N GLY A 662 -9.75 -20.63 11.58
CA GLY A 662 -8.57 -20.32 12.38
C GLY A 662 -8.93 -19.96 13.83
N ARG A 663 -9.99 -19.16 14.01
CA ARG A 663 -10.47 -18.80 15.35
C ARG A 663 -11.01 -20.00 16.13
N TYR A 664 -11.93 -20.76 15.52
CA TYR A 664 -12.55 -21.92 16.15
C TYR A 664 -11.51 -22.99 16.50
N LEU A 665 -10.55 -23.22 15.60
CA LEU A 665 -9.47 -24.17 15.80
C LEU A 665 -8.58 -23.77 16.98
N GLU A 666 -8.07 -22.55 17.00
CA GLU A 666 -7.21 -22.09 18.10
C GLU A 666 -7.96 -22.07 19.44
N ARG A 667 -9.22 -21.65 19.45
CA ARG A 667 -10.05 -21.68 20.67
C ARG A 667 -10.29 -23.10 21.16
N GLY A 668 -10.57 -24.03 20.25
CA GLY A 668 -10.76 -25.45 20.56
C GLY A 668 -9.50 -26.09 21.12
N MET A 669 -8.34 -25.80 20.52
CA MET A 669 -7.03 -26.24 21.01
C MET A 669 -6.74 -25.67 22.40
N HIS A 670 -6.99 -24.37 22.60
CA HIS A 670 -6.76 -23.72 23.88
C HIS A 670 -7.64 -24.31 24.99
N MET A 671 -8.94 -24.52 24.73
CA MET A 671 -9.83 -25.13 25.72
C MET A 671 -9.45 -26.59 26.02
N THR A 672 -9.07 -27.36 24.99
CA THR A 672 -8.57 -28.74 25.15
C THR A 672 -7.34 -28.79 26.04
N ARG A 673 -6.34 -27.93 25.80
CA ARG A 673 -5.11 -27.83 26.62
C ARG A 673 -5.41 -27.45 28.06
N LEU A 674 -6.26 -26.44 28.26
CA LEU A 674 -6.65 -25.97 29.60
C LEU A 674 -7.36 -27.05 30.40
N LEU A 675 -8.31 -27.78 29.79
CA LEU A 675 -8.99 -28.89 30.45
C LEU A 675 -8.03 -30.06 30.74
N GLY A 676 -7.15 -30.40 29.79
CA GLY A 676 -6.14 -31.45 30.00
C GLY A 676 -5.20 -31.15 31.16
N HIS A 677 -4.84 -29.87 31.36
CA HIS A 677 -3.98 -29.44 32.45
C HIS A 677 -4.74 -29.26 33.78
N MET A 678 -5.81 -28.46 33.80
CA MET A 678 -6.45 -27.99 35.03
C MET A 678 -7.62 -28.84 35.53
N ALA A 679 -8.06 -29.85 34.79
CA ALA A 679 -9.15 -30.75 35.21
C ALA A 679 -8.63 -32.09 35.77
N GLY A 680 -7.31 -32.28 35.87
CA GLY A 680 -6.69 -33.49 36.42
C GLY A 680 -6.93 -33.69 37.93
N GLN A 681 -6.69 -34.91 38.42
CA GLN A 681 -6.82 -35.23 39.85
C GLN A 681 -5.79 -34.49 40.73
N ASP A 682 -4.66 -34.11 40.15
CA ASP A 682 -3.59 -33.38 40.83
C ASP A 682 -3.79 -31.85 40.81
N ALA A 683 -4.90 -31.36 40.21
CA ALA A 683 -5.17 -29.93 40.13
C ALA A 683 -5.50 -29.35 41.52
N PRO A 684 -4.90 -28.21 41.90
CA PRO A 684 -5.12 -27.59 43.20
C PRO A 684 -6.54 -27.03 43.35
N ASP A 685 -6.97 -26.84 44.60
CA ASP A 685 -8.27 -26.24 44.92
C ASP A 685 -8.47 -24.89 44.19
N GLY A 686 -9.65 -24.72 43.60
CA GLY A 686 -10.01 -23.52 42.82
C GLY A 686 -9.59 -23.55 41.34
N ALA A 687 -8.87 -24.58 40.88
CA ALA A 687 -8.53 -24.74 39.45
C ALA A 687 -9.78 -24.83 38.56
N LEU A 688 -10.78 -25.62 38.98
CA LEU A 688 -12.03 -25.75 38.24
C LEU A 688 -12.85 -24.44 38.21
N ASP A 689 -12.84 -23.65 39.29
CA ASP A 689 -13.49 -22.34 39.32
C ASP A 689 -12.77 -21.34 38.41
N MET A 690 -11.44 -21.38 38.39
CA MET A 690 -10.64 -20.58 37.47
C MET A 690 -10.90 -20.98 36.00
N LEU A 691 -11.03 -22.27 35.70
CA LEU A 691 -11.42 -22.73 34.36
C LEU A 691 -12.78 -22.14 33.92
N LEU A 692 -13.77 -22.14 34.80
CA LEU A 692 -15.07 -21.53 34.53
C LEU A 692 -14.96 -20.01 34.33
N GLU A 693 -14.08 -19.33 35.06
CA GLU A 693 -13.81 -17.89 34.90
C GLU A 693 -13.13 -17.57 33.56
N ILE A 694 -12.06 -18.32 33.22
CA ILE A 694 -11.36 -18.20 31.93
C ILE A 694 -12.34 -18.45 30.78
N GLY A 695 -13.17 -19.49 30.92
CA GLY A 695 -14.22 -19.86 29.99
C GLY A 695 -15.43 -18.92 29.97
N ASP A 696 -15.53 -17.90 30.82
CA ASP A 696 -16.70 -17.00 30.92
C ASP A 696 -18.03 -17.73 31.23
N ASN A 697 -17.94 -18.81 32.00
CA ASN A 697 -19.02 -19.79 32.20
C ASN A 697 -19.48 -19.91 33.66
N VAL A 698 -18.98 -19.06 34.57
CA VAL A 698 -19.35 -19.09 36.01
C VAL A 698 -20.88 -18.98 36.21
N MET A 699 -21.54 -18.03 35.56
CA MET A 699 -22.99 -17.83 35.71
C MET A 699 -23.81 -18.96 35.06
N THR A 700 -23.37 -19.43 33.89
CA THR A 700 -24.01 -20.55 33.17
C THR A 700 -23.93 -21.83 33.98
N HIS A 701 -22.75 -22.13 34.53
CA HIS A 701 -22.51 -23.28 35.39
C HIS A 701 -23.41 -23.24 36.64
N ARG A 702 -23.40 -22.14 37.40
CA ARG A 702 -24.24 -21.96 38.60
C ARG A 702 -25.74 -22.10 38.33
N ARG A 703 -26.20 -21.75 37.12
CA ARG A 703 -27.61 -21.89 36.73
C ARG A 703 -27.97 -23.31 36.33
N ARG A 704 -27.05 -24.04 35.70
CA ARG A 704 -27.27 -25.36 35.12
C ARG A 704 -27.01 -26.49 36.12
N TYR A 705 -26.10 -26.28 37.06
CA TYR A 705 -25.71 -27.26 38.07
C TYR A 705 -26.00 -26.71 39.47
N ASN A 706 -26.80 -27.45 40.24
CA ASN A 706 -27.19 -27.09 41.61
C ASN A 706 -26.12 -27.44 42.66
N VAL A 707 -24.91 -27.86 42.25
CA VAL A 707 -23.89 -28.50 43.10
C VAL A 707 -22.53 -27.80 42.95
N ASN A 708 -21.63 -28.01 43.92
CA ASN A 708 -20.24 -27.57 43.89
C ASN A 708 -19.57 -27.84 42.53
N THR A 709 -18.66 -26.94 42.13
CA THR A 709 -17.85 -27.07 40.92
C THR A 709 -17.09 -28.41 40.93
N ALA A 710 -17.48 -29.31 40.02
CA ALA A 710 -16.92 -30.65 39.92
C ALA A 710 -16.48 -30.96 38.48
N HIS A 711 -15.49 -31.84 38.33
CA HIS A 711 -14.90 -32.23 37.04
C HIS A 711 -15.97 -32.50 35.96
N LEU A 712 -16.92 -33.39 36.24
CA LEU A 712 -17.96 -33.79 35.27
C LEU A 712 -18.82 -32.59 34.80
N THR A 713 -19.14 -31.67 35.70
CA THR A 713 -19.96 -30.48 35.37
C THR A 713 -19.19 -29.45 34.55
N VAL A 714 -17.89 -29.30 34.81
CA VAL A 714 -16.99 -28.42 34.03
C VAL A 714 -16.75 -29.02 32.65
N THR A 715 -16.52 -30.32 32.58
CA THR A 715 -16.34 -31.06 31.34
C THR A 715 -17.59 -31.05 30.47
N ASP A 716 -18.78 -31.28 31.02
CA ASP A 716 -20.03 -31.15 30.25
C ASP A 716 -20.12 -29.75 29.61
N LEU A 717 -19.88 -28.71 30.41
CA LEU A 717 -20.04 -27.33 29.95
C LEU A 717 -18.94 -26.86 28.98
N LEU A 718 -17.66 -27.14 29.27
CA LEU A 718 -16.51 -26.61 28.53
C LEU A 718 -15.97 -27.57 27.47
N ALA A 719 -16.33 -28.86 27.46
CA ALA A 719 -15.96 -29.79 26.39
C ALA A 719 -17.15 -30.16 25.51
N LEU A 720 -18.30 -30.51 26.09
CA LEU A 720 -19.35 -31.24 25.39
C LEU A 720 -20.63 -30.43 25.11
N ASP A 721 -20.82 -29.25 25.70
CA ASP A 721 -22.05 -28.46 25.52
C ASP A 721 -22.10 -27.81 24.13
N PRO A 722 -22.99 -28.24 23.21
CA PRO A 722 -23.06 -27.70 21.87
C PRO A 722 -23.64 -26.28 21.81
N LEU A 723 -24.14 -25.73 22.93
CA LEU A 723 -24.66 -24.36 23.01
C LEU A 723 -23.64 -23.37 23.57
N ASN A 724 -22.55 -23.85 24.17
CA ASN A 724 -21.53 -22.99 24.75
C ASN A 724 -20.51 -22.59 23.68
N PRO A 725 -20.37 -21.30 23.31
CA PRO A 725 -19.43 -20.85 22.28
C PRO A 725 -17.95 -21.05 22.64
N ARG A 726 -17.65 -21.53 23.85
CA ARG A 726 -16.30 -21.91 24.31
C ARG A 726 -16.05 -23.40 24.36
N SER A 727 -17.08 -24.24 24.20
CA SER A 727 -16.88 -25.68 24.30
C SER A 727 -16.12 -26.24 23.10
N ILE A 728 -15.40 -27.34 23.31
CA ILE A 728 -14.69 -28.06 22.25
C ILE A 728 -15.68 -28.53 21.17
N LEU A 729 -16.80 -29.13 21.58
CA LEU A 729 -17.82 -29.61 20.63
C LEU A 729 -18.43 -28.46 19.81
N PHE A 730 -18.70 -27.30 20.41
CA PHE A 730 -19.15 -26.13 19.66
C PHE A 730 -18.13 -25.70 18.60
N GLN A 731 -16.84 -25.66 18.94
CA GLN A 731 -15.82 -25.28 17.95
C GLN A 731 -15.79 -26.28 16.79
N LEU A 732 -15.88 -27.58 17.08
CA LEU A 732 -15.89 -28.63 16.06
C LEU A 732 -17.15 -28.57 15.19
N ASN A 733 -18.31 -28.25 15.75
CA ASN A 733 -19.55 -28.01 14.99
C ASN A 733 -19.33 -26.88 13.96
N GLU A 734 -18.78 -25.77 14.41
CA GLU A 734 -18.56 -24.60 13.56
C GLU A 734 -17.46 -24.84 12.52
N ILE A 735 -16.36 -25.51 12.88
CA ILE A 735 -15.34 -25.93 11.91
C ILE A 735 -15.99 -26.83 10.84
N HIS A 736 -16.77 -27.83 11.23
CA HIS A 736 -17.46 -28.70 10.27
C HIS A 736 -18.35 -27.90 9.30
N ASN A 737 -19.19 -27.00 9.83
CA ASN A 737 -20.09 -26.15 9.04
C ASN A 737 -19.34 -25.28 8.02
N GLU A 738 -18.18 -24.74 8.40
CA GLU A 738 -17.38 -23.89 7.53
C GLU A 738 -16.58 -24.68 6.50
N VAL A 739 -16.02 -25.83 6.89
CA VAL A 739 -15.25 -26.70 6.00
C VAL A 739 -16.10 -27.27 4.87
N GLU A 740 -17.37 -27.62 5.13
CA GLU A 740 -18.29 -28.07 4.08
C GLU A 740 -18.51 -27.04 2.96
N GLN A 741 -18.32 -25.76 3.27
CA GLN A 741 -18.54 -24.64 2.35
C GLN A 741 -17.25 -24.15 1.68
N LEU A 742 -16.10 -24.77 1.97
CA LEU A 742 -14.85 -24.46 1.30
C LEU A 742 -14.84 -25.02 -0.14
N PRO A 743 -14.11 -24.37 -1.07
CA PRO A 743 -13.91 -24.90 -2.41
C PRO A 743 -13.32 -26.31 -2.36
N ASN A 744 -13.76 -27.18 -3.27
CA ASN A 744 -13.29 -28.57 -3.37
C ASN A 744 -13.46 -29.40 -2.08
N ALA A 745 -14.32 -28.99 -1.13
CA ALA A 745 -14.64 -29.79 0.05
C ALA A 745 -15.27 -31.14 -0.33
N LYS A 746 -16.03 -31.17 -1.42
CA LYS A 746 -16.53 -32.38 -2.08
C LYS A 746 -16.13 -32.33 -3.56
N VAL A 747 -15.43 -33.35 -4.05
CA VAL A 747 -15.03 -33.49 -5.46
C VAL A 747 -15.69 -34.74 -6.02
N ASN A 748 -16.51 -34.59 -7.06
CA ASN A 748 -17.29 -35.68 -7.68
C ASN A 748 -18.11 -36.47 -6.64
N GLY A 749 -18.68 -35.79 -5.65
CA GLY A 749 -19.46 -36.40 -4.56
C GLY A 749 -18.63 -37.04 -3.44
N GLN A 750 -17.30 -37.10 -3.54
CA GLN A 750 -16.43 -37.61 -2.49
C GLN A 750 -15.91 -36.49 -1.59
N MET A 751 -15.91 -36.72 -0.27
CA MET A 751 -15.31 -35.79 0.69
C MET A 751 -13.80 -35.70 0.47
N SER A 752 -13.28 -34.47 0.48
CA SER A 752 -11.84 -34.21 0.54
C SER A 752 -11.23 -34.84 1.80
N ARG A 753 -9.91 -35.05 1.80
CA ARG A 753 -9.20 -35.56 2.99
C ARG A 753 -9.48 -34.68 4.22
N PHE A 754 -9.42 -33.36 4.05
CA PHE A 754 -9.67 -32.42 5.13
C PHE A 754 -11.10 -32.49 5.68
N LEU A 755 -12.12 -32.53 4.81
CA LEU A 755 -13.51 -32.69 5.26
C LEU A 755 -13.73 -34.03 5.97
N ARG A 756 -13.14 -35.12 5.47
CA ARG A 756 -13.26 -36.45 6.07
C ARG A 756 -12.70 -36.49 7.49
N GLU A 757 -11.51 -35.95 7.69
CA GLU A 757 -10.89 -35.88 9.02
C GLU A 757 -11.66 -34.97 9.96
N THR A 758 -12.21 -33.85 9.46
CA THR A 758 -13.09 -32.97 10.22
C THR A 758 -14.34 -33.71 10.71
N VAL A 759 -15.01 -34.46 9.83
CA VAL A 759 -16.19 -35.27 10.21
C VAL A 759 -15.82 -36.36 11.22
N ARG A 760 -14.67 -37.02 11.05
CA ARG A 760 -14.18 -38.05 12.00
C ARG A 760 -14.00 -37.48 13.40
N LEU A 761 -13.25 -36.37 13.52
CA LEU A 761 -12.94 -35.74 14.80
C LEU A 761 -14.19 -35.15 15.46
N HIS A 762 -15.05 -34.49 14.67
CA HIS A 762 -16.34 -34.00 15.15
C HIS A 762 -17.19 -35.14 15.74
N SER A 763 -17.34 -36.22 14.97
CA SER A 763 -18.16 -37.36 15.38
C SER A 763 -17.60 -38.07 16.61
N SER A 764 -16.28 -38.15 16.77
CA SER A 764 -15.65 -38.80 17.92
C SER A 764 -15.91 -38.05 19.22
N VAL A 765 -15.97 -36.71 19.20
CA VAL A 765 -16.31 -35.89 20.38
C VAL A 765 -17.80 -35.84 20.62
N ALA A 766 -18.62 -35.77 19.57
CA ALA A 766 -20.08 -35.66 19.67
C ALA A 766 -20.76 -36.85 20.38
N VAL A 767 -20.09 -38.00 20.43
CA VAL A 767 -20.57 -39.23 21.09
C VAL A 767 -19.98 -39.44 22.50
N MET A 768 -19.11 -38.55 22.97
CA MET A 768 -18.49 -38.66 24.29
C MET A 768 -19.48 -38.28 25.40
N THR A 769 -19.24 -38.83 26.58
CA THR A 769 -19.90 -38.43 27.83
C THR A 769 -18.87 -37.80 28.78
N PRO A 770 -19.27 -36.96 29.75
CA PRO A 770 -18.33 -36.33 30.66
C PRO A 770 -17.39 -37.30 31.39
N GLU A 771 -17.84 -38.52 31.66
CA GLU A 771 -17.06 -39.59 32.31
C GLU A 771 -15.97 -40.17 31.41
N MET A 772 -16.14 -40.10 30.10
CA MET A 772 -15.16 -40.60 29.11
C MET A 772 -14.04 -39.60 28.85
N MET A 773 -14.24 -38.33 29.20
CA MET A 773 -13.29 -37.25 28.94
C MET A 773 -12.21 -37.21 30.01
N THR A 774 -11.11 -37.92 29.77
CA THR A 774 -9.93 -37.96 30.65
C THR A 774 -8.82 -37.02 30.15
N PRO A 775 -7.80 -36.71 30.98
CA PRO A 775 -6.61 -35.97 30.53
C PRO A 775 -5.95 -36.55 29.26
N ASP A 776 -5.90 -37.89 29.13
CA ASP A 776 -5.37 -38.53 27.93
C ASP A 776 -6.21 -38.27 26.68
N ILE A 777 -7.54 -38.20 26.83
CA ILE A 777 -8.44 -37.83 25.74
C ILE A 777 -8.21 -36.37 25.33
N TYR A 778 -8.05 -35.45 26.27
CA TYR A 778 -7.71 -34.06 25.95
C TYR A 778 -6.37 -33.96 25.21
N ASN A 779 -5.32 -34.64 25.70
CA ASN A 779 -4.02 -34.68 25.05
C ASN A 779 -4.09 -35.27 23.63
N HIS A 780 -4.96 -36.27 23.41
CA HIS A 780 -5.19 -36.83 22.08
C HIS A 780 -5.95 -35.86 21.17
N LEU A 781 -7.03 -35.22 21.67
CA LEU A 781 -7.81 -34.23 20.93
C LEU A 781 -6.97 -33.03 20.50
N GLU A 782 -6.02 -32.60 21.34
CA GLU A 782 -5.08 -31.54 21.00
C GLU A 782 -4.28 -31.90 19.73
N LYS A 783 -3.66 -33.09 19.70
CA LYS A 783 -2.90 -33.59 18.54
C LYS A 783 -3.77 -33.72 17.29
N GLU A 784 -5.02 -34.13 17.46
CA GLU A 784 -5.97 -34.25 16.35
C GLU A 784 -6.38 -32.88 15.79
N LEU A 785 -6.55 -31.86 16.64
CA LEU A 785 -6.79 -30.48 16.21
C LEU A 785 -5.55 -29.87 15.52
N GLU A 786 -4.34 -30.17 16.00
CA GLU A 786 -3.08 -29.80 15.33
C GLU A 786 -2.98 -30.42 13.94
N LEU A 787 -3.28 -31.72 13.82
CA LEU A 787 -3.33 -32.40 12.52
C LEU A 787 -4.35 -31.75 11.59
N LEU A 788 -5.50 -31.30 12.10
CA LEU A 788 -6.52 -30.62 11.33
C LEU A 788 -6.02 -29.26 10.79
N SER A 789 -5.23 -28.52 11.58
CA SER A 789 -4.51 -27.33 11.12
C SER A 789 -3.59 -27.64 9.95
N ASP A 790 -2.76 -28.68 10.08
CA ASP A 790 -1.77 -29.05 9.08
C ASP A 790 -2.44 -29.50 7.77
N LEU A 791 -3.54 -30.26 7.88
CA LEU A 791 -4.32 -30.68 6.73
C LEU A 791 -4.96 -29.51 5.99
N LEU A 792 -5.45 -28.49 6.71
CA LEU A 792 -5.97 -27.27 6.08
C LEU A 792 -4.86 -26.57 5.29
N ALA A 793 -3.68 -26.40 5.90
CA ALA A 793 -2.54 -25.75 5.27
C ALA A 793 -2.11 -26.48 3.99
N GLN A 794 -1.91 -27.80 4.08
CA GLN A 794 -1.55 -28.65 2.93
C GLN A 794 -2.61 -28.65 1.82
N THR A 795 -3.89 -28.51 2.17
CA THR A 795 -4.98 -28.58 1.18
C THR A 795 -5.16 -27.27 0.43
N TYR A 796 -4.98 -26.11 1.10
CA TYR A 796 -5.42 -24.82 0.58
C TYR A 796 -4.34 -23.74 0.48
N LEU A 797 -3.32 -23.79 1.33
CA LEU A 797 -2.40 -22.68 1.54
C LEU A 797 -1.07 -22.85 0.78
N GLY A 798 -0.69 -24.09 0.48
CA GLY A 798 0.51 -24.42 -0.30
C GLY A 798 1.49 -25.19 0.54
#